data_AF-A0A183UPY0-F1
#
_entry.id   AF-A0A183UPY0-F1
#
_cell.length_a   1.000
_cell.length_b   1.000
_cell.length_c   1.000
_cell.angle_alpha   90.00
_cell.angle_beta   90.00
_cell.angle_gamma   90.00
#
_symmetry.space_group_name_H-M   'P 1'
#
loop_
_entity.id
_entity.type
_entity.pdbx_description
1 polymer ?
#
loop_
_entity_poly.entity_id
_entity_poly.type
_entity_poly.pdbx_seq_one_letter_code
_entity_poly.pdbx_strand_id
1 'polypeptide(L)'
;MADWMKKNPGKWSGFLSKTEFPVLPDYGKVVYGGCRGFAKGIMSWPQDLIIGGAQEGNNQIKSAEALQSVFLVASPNDLFLRFKDGVRKHLKPSLNAALWNMTTAEEVIRTWQRNFTHNLYNHEWNFERDAEGNVASEHRRVHPLASTSIADMLEEFCQFNYTIIFVGYLLMLAYALQAQMRHHGCMLTADSCVGLAFAGVLTVTFASIAGLGLATWFGIEFNAATTQIVPFLTLGIGVDNMFLLLHNYHGVVESVKEDEVGNLMKETGMSVLMTSINNILSFLAGTLLPIPALRGFCAQSSILLTFNLVAILTIYPAIISLDLRRRKSTRRDVCCCVVADESLISDDGYTLGIGVKPHLQEKRTVGDSVPSYHNLYSRNEKEDDVEDDVKPWTLHAFLRHYYIPFLKRGTTKVFILLVCVCFLVAGLLGMHRASYGLELSDVLPEHTAPAAFLKARDRYFSFYPMFAVLKGPNIDYAKDQHKIDNYRRSIGRSRFVVKVDGGEPSEKYWLSLMRTWLRSLQTELDRAIAAGQINVTSGLVMGEKADFVGLSNKLSAAVNIAYRLTCSFGHKYDCSGRIGKVRLVDESGTINVDGFYNYVTAWYNSDSMMYHVSQASFFPPPPHWSYEDSSAPLFVPPAVPFAYSQIPFYLTGLTDTPIIVEMIKEIRAVCDKFANEGLPNFPSGIAFTFWEQYLHLSSNLLQAICVIAFAVFFVISLIICNPWAAGVIMIILVLMTIELAGFLGLAGIKLNPVSAVTIITAVGIGVEFTAHVVLAFLTSLGTRERRMVAAVDRVFVPVIHGAFSTLLGIIMLAFSEFEFVVKYFFVVMSALIAIGVVNGLALLPVLLSLIGPPCEVNPVDGTDRLAPPPALRRKDNKRHIQEMQTHRRNDSDDSNTGTLGPENCSTMLLIEPPRDSSSGSGPRLVANTHARSASAHITV
;
A
#
# COMPACT_ATOMS: atom_id res chain seq x y z
N MET A 1 10.90 -16.28 60.41
CA MET A 1 12.16 -17.05 60.37
C MET A 1 12.77 -17.06 58.97
N ALA A 2 12.02 -17.44 57.92
CA ALA A 2 12.50 -17.44 56.53
C ALA A 2 13.04 -16.06 56.05
N ASP A 3 12.32 -14.96 56.28
CA ASP A 3 12.79 -13.61 55.91
C ASP A 3 14.02 -13.15 56.69
N TRP A 4 14.13 -13.56 57.96
CA TRP A 4 15.30 -13.27 58.79
C TRP A 4 16.53 -14.04 58.30
N MET A 5 16.35 -15.31 57.91
CA MET A 5 17.40 -16.10 57.27
C MET A 5 17.81 -15.49 55.94
N LYS A 6 16.86 -15.09 55.07
CA LYS A 6 17.16 -14.46 53.78
C LYS A 6 18.02 -13.19 53.90
N LYS A 7 17.81 -12.41 54.97
CA LYS A 7 18.59 -11.20 55.28
C LYS A 7 19.96 -11.46 55.91
N ASN A 8 20.23 -12.66 56.43
CA ASN A 8 21.47 -12.98 57.16
C ASN A 8 22.15 -14.27 56.65
N PRO A 9 22.57 -14.33 55.36
CA PRO A 9 23.15 -15.53 54.76
C PRO A 9 24.43 -16.02 55.46
N GLY A 10 25.24 -15.10 55.99
CA GLY A 10 26.47 -15.45 56.72
C GLY A 10 26.25 -16.09 58.10
N LYS A 11 25.03 -16.06 58.64
CA LYS A 11 24.69 -16.66 59.95
C LYS A 11 24.06 -18.04 59.83
N TRP A 12 23.85 -18.54 58.62
CA TRP A 12 23.24 -19.86 58.37
C TRP A 12 24.08 -21.00 58.93
N SER A 13 25.42 -20.87 58.91
CA SER A 13 26.34 -21.87 59.45
C SER A 13 26.23 -22.09 60.96
N GLY A 14 25.58 -21.19 61.70
CA GLY A 14 25.33 -21.35 63.14
C GLY A 14 24.06 -22.14 63.46
N PHE A 15 23.17 -22.35 62.48
CA PHE A 15 21.86 -22.96 62.67
C PHE A 15 21.58 -24.16 61.77
N LEU A 16 22.29 -24.29 60.64
CA LEU A 16 22.08 -25.34 59.64
C LEU A 16 23.41 -26.06 59.37
N SER A 17 23.39 -27.39 59.35
CA SER A 17 24.50 -28.19 58.85
C SER A 17 24.67 -27.99 57.33
N LYS A 18 25.85 -28.26 56.75
CA LYS A 18 26.12 -28.09 55.30
C LYS A 18 25.09 -28.78 54.38
N THR A 19 24.44 -29.84 54.85
CA THR A 19 23.40 -30.60 54.14
C THR A 19 21.99 -30.01 54.26
N GLU A 20 21.74 -29.13 55.23
CA GLU A 20 20.46 -28.46 55.46
C GLU A 20 20.42 -27.05 54.89
N PHE A 21 21.51 -26.60 54.26
CA PHE A 21 21.50 -25.36 53.50
C PHE A 21 20.44 -25.45 52.39
N PRO A 22 19.63 -24.40 52.21
CA PRO A 22 18.71 -24.35 51.08
C PRO A 22 19.53 -24.34 49.78
N VAL A 23 19.57 -25.48 49.10
CA VAL A 23 20.15 -25.60 47.77
C VAL A 23 19.14 -25.00 46.79
N LEU A 24 19.55 -23.98 46.05
CA LEU A 24 18.72 -23.47 44.96
C LEU A 24 18.46 -24.62 43.98
N PRO A 25 17.20 -24.87 43.60
CA PRO A 25 16.91 -25.92 42.65
C PRO A 25 17.65 -25.63 41.35
N ASP A 26 18.20 -26.68 40.75
CA ASP A 26 18.84 -26.57 39.44
C ASP A 26 17.77 -26.39 38.37
N TYR A 27 17.42 -25.13 38.11
CA TYR A 27 16.37 -24.75 37.17
C TYR A 27 16.60 -25.32 35.77
N GLY A 28 17.87 -25.48 35.36
CA GLY A 28 18.23 -26.05 34.07
C GLY A 28 17.80 -27.51 33.91
N LYS A 29 17.79 -28.28 35.00
CA LYS A 29 17.29 -29.67 35.02
C LYS A 29 15.79 -29.74 35.22
N VAL A 30 15.23 -28.81 36.00
CA VAL A 30 13.80 -28.79 36.32
C VAL A 30 12.95 -28.49 35.09
N VAL A 31 13.43 -27.59 34.22
CA VAL A 31 12.68 -27.16 33.02
C VAL A 31 13.09 -27.95 31.76
N TYR A 32 14.10 -28.81 31.85
CA TYR A 32 14.54 -29.64 30.74
C TYR A 32 13.40 -30.55 30.24
N GLY A 33 13.10 -30.48 28.94
CA GLY A 33 12.00 -31.24 28.33
C GLY A 33 10.61 -30.65 28.57
N GLY A 34 10.52 -29.45 29.16
CA GLY A 34 9.27 -28.70 29.35
C GLY A 34 8.70 -28.77 30.76
N CYS A 35 7.62 -28.01 30.99
CA CYS A 35 6.95 -27.91 32.28
C CYS A 35 5.59 -28.61 32.26
N ARG A 36 5.30 -29.39 33.30
CA ARG A 36 3.99 -30.02 33.48
C ARG A 36 3.11 -29.15 34.39
N GLY A 37 1.85 -28.98 34.01
CA GLY A 37 0.82 -28.32 34.80
C GLY A 37 0.25 -29.21 35.89
N PHE A 38 -0.92 -28.83 36.43
CA PHE A 38 -1.58 -29.57 37.51
C PHE A 38 -1.93 -31.02 37.11
N ALA A 39 -2.36 -31.22 35.85
CA ALA A 39 -2.67 -32.53 35.29
C ALA A 39 -1.44 -33.08 34.54
N LYS A 40 -0.51 -33.71 35.26
CA LYS A 40 0.81 -34.13 34.73
C LYS A 40 0.77 -34.97 33.45
N GLY A 41 -0.27 -35.78 33.23
CA GLY A 41 -0.40 -36.64 32.06
C GLY A 41 -1.02 -35.97 30.83
N ILE A 42 -1.49 -34.73 30.98
CA ILE A 42 -2.34 -34.04 30.01
C ILE A 42 -1.80 -32.65 29.70
N MET A 43 -1.61 -31.84 30.75
CA MET A 43 -1.05 -30.50 30.63
C MET A 43 0.47 -30.57 30.66
N SER A 44 1.05 -30.97 29.54
CA SER A 44 2.48 -30.91 29.31
C SER A 44 2.77 -29.77 28.34
N TRP A 45 3.50 -28.76 28.81
CA TRP A 45 3.91 -27.63 27.99
C TRP A 45 5.33 -27.87 27.50
N PRO A 46 5.56 -27.93 26.17
CA PRO A 46 6.88 -28.19 25.63
C PRO A 46 7.84 -27.04 25.98
N GLN A 47 9.13 -27.37 26.04
CA GLN A 47 10.20 -26.43 26.37
C GLN A 47 10.16 -25.18 25.47
N ASP A 48 10.00 -25.37 24.16
CA ASP A 48 9.99 -24.31 23.14
C ASP A 48 8.88 -23.26 23.31
N LEU A 49 7.81 -23.59 24.04
CA LEU A 49 6.72 -22.65 24.34
C LEU A 49 7.05 -21.71 25.50
N ILE A 50 7.96 -22.13 26.38
CA ILE A 50 8.24 -21.46 27.65
C ILE A 50 9.60 -20.77 27.61
N ILE A 51 10.60 -21.43 27.02
CA ILE A 51 11.99 -20.99 27.00
C ILE A 51 12.42 -20.69 25.57
N GLY A 52 12.94 -19.48 25.36
CA GLY A 52 13.53 -19.05 24.11
C GLY A 52 15.05 -18.92 24.22
N GLY A 53 15.76 -19.25 23.14
CA GLY A 53 17.22 -19.16 23.07
C GLY A 53 17.96 -20.12 24.03
N ALA A 54 17.40 -21.31 24.27
CA ALA A 54 18.00 -22.29 25.16
C ALA A 54 19.29 -22.89 24.56
N GLN A 55 20.37 -22.91 25.35
CA GLN A 55 21.58 -23.69 25.04
C GLN A 55 21.59 -24.98 25.85
N GLU A 56 21.47 -26.09 25.15
CA GLU A 56 21.39 -27.43 25.76
C GLU A 56 22.78 -28.05 25.94
N GLY A 57 22.97 -28.79 27.04
CA GLY A 57 24.12 -29.66 27.22
C GLY A 57 23.89 -30.71 28.30
N ASN A 58 24.24 -31.97 28.00
CA ASN A 58 24.10 -33.13 28.91
C ASN A 58 22.74 -33.24 29.61
N ASN A 59 21.63 -33.31 28.85
CA ASN A 59 20.26 -33.41 29.38
C ASN A 59 19.88 -32.29 30.38
N GLN A 60 20.41 -31.10 30.17
CA GLN A 60 20.16 -29.94 31.00
C GLN A 60 20.26 -28.67 30.15
N ILE A 61 19.45 -27.66 30.48
CA ILE A 61 19.58 -26.32 29.92
C ILE A 61 20.69 -25.59 30.68
N LYS A 62 21.76 -25.16 29.98
CA LYS A 62 22.86 -24.40 30.59
C LYS A 62 22.53 -22.92 30.72
N SER A 63 21.92 -22.37 29.69
CA SER A 63 21.49 -20.97 29.64
C SER A 63 20.25 -20.83 28.78
N ALA A 64 19.46 -19.80 29.06
CA ALA A 64 18.32 -19.38 28.25
C ALA A 64 18.29 -17.86 28.20
N GLU A 65 17.83 -17.30 27.08
CA GLU A 65 17.84 -15.85 26.85
C GLU A 65 16.48 -15.20 27.13
N ALA A 66 15.37 -15.94 26.97
CA ALA A 66 14.02 -15.42 27.14
C ALA A 66 13.07 -16.43 27.79
N LEU A 67 12.06 -15.91 28.50
CA LEU A 67 10.97 -16.68 29.07
C LEU A 67 9.63 -16.11 28.60
N GLN A 68 8.67 -16.98 28.30
CA GLN A 68 7.32 -16.59 27.89
C GLN A 68 6.27 -17.13 28.86
N SER A 69 5.22 -16.35 29.08
CA SER A 69 4.02 -16.77 29.79
C SER A 69 2.79 -16.27 29.04
N VAL A 70 1.84 -17.16 28.81
CA VAL A 70 0.61 -16.86 28.05
C VAL A 70 -0.58 -16.98 28.98
N PHE A 71 -1.32 -15.87 29.13
CA PHE A 71 -2.57 -15.84 29.87
C PHE A 71 -3.73 -15.99 28.89
N LEU A 72 -4.42 -17.13 28.95
CA LEU A 72 -5.61 -17.36 28.16
C LEU A 72 -6.81 -16.65 28.80
N VAL A 73 -7.43 -15.76 28.04
CA VAL A 73 -8.61 -14.98 28.46
C VAL A 73 -9.81 -15.47 27.66
N ALA A 74 -10.98 -15.55 28.30
CA ALA A 74 -12.22 -15.91 27.64
C ALA A 74 -12.62 -14.87 26.57
N SER A 75 -13.31 -15.31 25.52
CA SER A 75 -13.85 -14.38 24.53
C SER A 75 -15.00 -13.53 25.13
N PRO A 76 -15.31 -12.35 24.55
CA PRO A 76 -16.46 -11.55 24.99
C PRO A 76 -17.78 -12.33 24.95
N ASN A 77 -17.97 -13.18 23.95
CA ASN A 77 -19.16 -14.02 23.83
C ASN A 77 -19.23 -15.08 24.93
N ASP A 78 -18.12 -15.75 25.24
CA ASP A 78 -18.07 -16.74 26.32
C ASP A 78 -18.34 -16.09 27.68
N LEU A 79 -17.78 -14.89 27.89
CA LEU A 79 -18.02 -14.12 29.11
C LEU A 79 -19.51 -13.73 29.22
N PHE A 80 -20.10 -13.27 28.11
CA PHE A 80 -21.53 -12.95 28.05
C PHE A 80 -22.40 -14.16 28.38
N LEU A 81 -22.23 -15.28 27.66
CA LEU A 81 -22.98 -16.52 27.87
C LEU A 81 -22.80 -17.08 29.29
N ARG A 82 -21.59 -16.97 29.85
CA ARG A 82 -21.27 -17.44 31.21
C ARG A 82 -22.10 -16.75 32.30
N PHE A 83 -22.49 -15.50 32.11
CA PHE A 83 -23.23 -14.71 33.08
C PHE A 83 -24.66 -14.34 32.64
N LYS A 84 -25.10 -14.83 31.46
CA LYS A 84 -26.43 -14.56 30.89
C LYS A 84 -27.58 -15.07 31.75
N ASP A 85 -27.54 -16.34 32.16
CA ASP A 85 -28.73 -17.02 32.72
C ASP A 85 -28.95 -16.76 34.22
N GLY A 86 -28.19 -15.84 34.85
CA GLY A 86 -28.36 -15.48 36.26
C GLY A 86 -28.03 -16.59 37.28
N VAL A 87 -27.92 -17.86 36.87
CA VAL A 87 -27.57 -19.03 37.69
C VAL A 87 -26.25 -18.81 38.44
N ARG A 88 -25.30 -18.10 37.82
CA ARG A 88 -23.97 -17.80 38.35
C ARG A 88 -23.84 -16.40 38.99
N LYS A 89 -24.96 -15.72 39.25
CA LYS A 89 -24.96 -14.37 39.84
C LYS A 89 -24.28 -14.30 41.22
N HIS A 90 -24.28 -15.41 41.96
CA HIS A 90 -23.58 -15.53 43.25
C HIS A 90 -22.06 -15.25 43.16
N LEU A 91 -21.42 -15.52 42.01
CA LEU A 91 -19.99 -15.26 41.81
C LEU A 91 -19.66 -13.77 41.66
N LYS A 92 -20.63 -12.96 41.20
CA LYS A 92 -20.50 -11.52 40.96
C LYS A 92 -21.81 -10.79 41.32
N PRO A 93 -22.06 -10.55 42.62
CA PRO A 93 -23.32 -9.98 43.10
C PRO A 93 -23.55 -8.54 42.65
N SER A 94 -22.48 -7.79 42.34
CA SER A 94 -22.54 -6.41 41.84
C SER A 94 -22.85 -6.29 40.35
N LEU A 95 -22.99 -7.41 39.62
CA LEU A 95 -23.27 -7.39 38.18
C LEU A 95 -24.75 -7.07 37.92
N ASN A 96 -25.02 -5.95 37.25
CA ASN A 96 -26.36 -5.59 36.82
C ASN A 96 -26.75 -6.40 35.57
N ALA A 97 -27.57 -7.44 35.76
CA ALA A 97 -28.00 -8.33 34.69
C ALA A 97 -28.82 -7.63 33.59
N ALA A 98 -29.46 -6.49 33.89
CA ALA A 98 -30.24 -5.74 32.89
C ALA A 98 -29.35 -4.94 31.92
N LEU A 99 -28.13 -4.60 32.31
CA LEU A 99 -27.15 -3.87 31.49
C LEU A 99 -26.11 -4.82 30.87
N TRP A 100 -26.25 -6.12 31.12
CA TRP A 100 -25.26 -7.12 30.69
C TRP A 100 -25.51 -7.54 29.25
N ASN A 101 -24.69 -6.99 28.37
CA ASN A 101 -24.72 -7.20 26.93
C ASN A 101 -23.34 -7.68 26.46
N MET A 102 -23.25 -8.19 25.24
CA MET A 102 -21.96 -8.60 24.66
C MET A 102 -20.94 -7.44 24.60
N THR A 103 -21.40 -6.21 24.35
CA THR A 103 -20.54 -5.02 24.31
C THR A 103 -19.98 -4.64 25.69
N THR A 104 -20.78 -4.76 26.76
CA THR A 104 -20.29 -4.50 28.11
C THR A 104 -19.31 -5.59 28.56
N ALA A 105 -19.52 -6.83 28.12
CA ALA A 105 -18.55 -7.91 28.32
C ALA A 105 -17.21 -7.64 27.61
N GLU A 106 -17.26 -7.13 26.38
CA GLU A 106 -16.07 -6.73 25.63
C GLU A 106 -15.30 -5.60 26.34
N GLU A 107 -16.00 -4.57 26.79
CA GLU A 107 -15.39 -3.42 27.47
C GLU A 107 -14.71 -3.82 28.79
N VAL A 108 -15.31 -4.75 29.53
CA VAL A 108 -14.70 -5.31 30.75
C VAL A 108 -13.38 -6.01 30.44
N ILE A 109 -13.34 -6.84 29.39
CA ILE A 109 -12.11 -7.54 28.97
C ILE A 109 -11.07 -6.53 28.51
N ARG A 110 -11.48 -5.54 27.71
CA ARG A 110 -10.59 -4.49 27.19
C ARG A 110 -9.97 -3.67 28.31
N THR A 111 -10.78 -3.26 29.28
CA THR A 111 -10.33 -2.51 30.46
C THR A 111 -9.38 -3.35 31.31
N TRP A 112 -9.70 -4.62 31.53
CA TRP A 112 -8.83 -5.53 32.28
C TRP A 112 -7.49 -5.72 31.57
N GLN A 113 -7.49 -5.94 30.25
CA GLN A 113 -6.28 -6.10 29.45
C GLN A 113 -5.39 -4.85 29.51
N ARG A 114 -5.95 -3.65 29.33
CA ARG A 114 -5.21 -2.38 29.41
C ARG A 114 -4.61 -2.15 30.79
N ASN A 115 -5.38 -2.39 31.85
CA ASN A 115 -4.90 -2.19 33.21
C ASN A 115 -3.84 -3.26 33.59
N PHE A 116 -4.01 -4.48 33.10
CA PHE A 116 -3.05 -5.56 33.30
C PHE A 116 -1.70 -5.26 32.63
N THR A 117 -1.70 -4.85 31.36
CA THR A 117 -0.45 -4.52 30.65
C THR A 117 0.24 -3.31 31.26
N HIS A 118 -0.52 -2.27 31.62
CA HIS A 118 0.02 -1.07 32.29
C HIS A 118 0.67 -1.39 33.64
N ASN A 119 -0.02 -2.16 34.49
CA ASN A 119 0.52 -2.54 35.81
C ASN A 119 1.72 -3.48 35.71
N LEU A 120 1.77 -4.33 34.68
CA LEU A 120 2.92 -5.22 34.48
C LEU A 120 4.16 -4.46 33.99
N TYR A 121 3.97 -3.46 33.11
CA TYR A 121 5.06 -2.64 32.60
C TYR A 121 5.67 -1.76 33.70
N ASN A 122 4.82 -1.10 34.50
CA ASN A 122 5.23 -0.16 35.55
C ASN A 122 5.48 -0.83 36.92
N HIS A 123 5.59 -2.16 36.97
CA HIS A 123 5.75 -2.88 38.22
C HIS A 123 7.09 -2.54 38.90
N GLU A 124 7.08 -2.27 40.22
CA GLU A 124 8.27 -1.81 40.95
C GLU A 124 9.45 -2.78 40.84
N TRP A 125 9.21 -4.09 40.81
CA TRP A 125 10.26 -5.11 40.68
C TRP A 125 10.95 -5.18 39.32
N ASN A 126 10.48 -4.43 38.32
CA ASN A 126 11.18 -4.33 37.03
C ASN A 126 12.39 -3.38 37.13
N PHE A 127 12.38 -2.46 38.10
CA PHE A 127 13.39 -1.41 38.25
C PHE A 127 14.16 -1.60 39.57
N GLU A 128 15.49 -1.61 39.48
CA GLU A 128 16.36 -1.42 40.64
C GLU A 128 16.41 0.08 40.95
N ARG A 129 16.15 0.43 42.21
CA ARG A 129 16.21 1.81 42.69
C ARG A 129 17.47 2.03 43.52
N ASP A 130 18.11 3.17 43.32
CA ASP A 130 19.24 3.62 44.13
C ASP A 130 18.79 3.95 45.56
N ALA A 131 19.77 4.19 46.45
CA ALA A 131 19.50 4.54 47.85
C ALA A 131 18.66 5.83 48.00
N GLU A 132 18.69 6.73 47.01
CA GLU A 132 17.83 7.93 46.96
C GLU A 132 16.45 7.70 46.32
N GLY A 133 16.11 6.47 45.89
CA GLY A 133 14.80 6.11 45.34
C GLY A 133 14.61 6.40 43.85
N ASN A 134 15.64 6.90 43.17
CA ASN A 134 15.69 7.07 41.71
C ASN A 134 15.93 5.72 41.01
N VAL A 135 15.45 5.58 39.76
CA VAL A 135 15.66 4.36 38.96
C VAL A 135 17.14 4.28 38.54
N ALA A 136 17.84 3.26 39.05
CA ALA A 136 19.26 3.03 38.81
C ALA A 136 19.50 2.19 37.55
N SER A 137 18.74 1.10 37.42
CA SER A 137 18.90 0.08 36.38
C SER A 137 17.60 -0.71 36.17
N GLU A 138 17.36 -1.19 34.94
CA GLU A 138 16.31 -2.18 34.68
C GLU A 138 16.79 -3.56 35.15
N HIS A 139 16.20 -4.08 36.23
CA HIS A 139 16.50 -5.43 36.73
C HIS A 139 15.89 -6.52 35.84
N ARG A 140 14.68 -6.27 35.28
CA ARG A 140 13.96 -7.18 34.40
C ARG A 140 13.29 -6.44 33.26
N ARG A 141 13.59 -6.85 32.04
CA ARG A 141 12.90 -6.36 30.84
C ARG A 141 11.70 -7.23 30.54
N VAL A 142 10.51 -6.72 30.78
CA VAL A 142 9.23 -7.40 30.50
C VAL A 142 8.51 -6.68 29.37
N HIS A 143 8.11 -7.45 28.35
CA HIS A 143 7.36 -6.93 27.23
C HIS A 143 5.91 -7.48 27.29
N PRO A 144 4.94 -6.75 27.84
CA PRO A 144 3.54 -7.17 27.80
C PRO A 144 2.92 -6.93 26.43
N LEU A 145 2.15 -7.90 25.94
CA LEU A 145 1.27 -7.72 24.79
C LEU A 145 -0.11 -8.30 25.10
N ALA A 146 -1.15 -7.48 24.94
CA ALA A 146 -2.54 -7.93 24.94
C ALA A 146 -3.13 -7.84 23.53
N SER A 147 -4.24 -8.53 23.28
CA SER A 147 -4.96 -8.46 22.01
C SER A 147 -5.43 -7.04 21.68
N THR A 148 -5.82 -6.26 22.69
CA THR A 148 -6.22 -4.85 22.52
C THR A 148 -5.06 -3.94 22.18
N SER A 149 -3.83 -4.24 22.62
CA SER A 149 -2.66 -3.42 22.32
C SER A 149 -2.37 -3.32 20.83
N ILE A 150 -2.57 -4.40 20.06
CA ILE A 150 -2.40 -4.35 18.59
C ILE A 150 -3.50 -3.49 17.95
N ALA A 151 -4.75 -3.62 18.42
CA ALA A 151 -5.86 -2.84 17.89
C ALA A 151 -5.70 -1.34 18.18
N ASP A 152 -5.34 -0.98 19.41
CA ASP A 152 -5.09 0.40 19.83
C ASP A 152 -3.94 1.03 19.00
N MET A 153 -2.86 0.28 18.75
CA MET A 153 -1.74 0.72 17.90
C MET A 153 -2.14 0.93 16.42
N LEU A 154 -2.99 0.05 15.87
CA LEU A 154 -3.47 0.21 14.50
C LEU A 154 -4.41 1.41 14.37
N GLU A 155 -5.21 1.70 15.41
CA GLU A 155 -6.05 2.89 15.46
C GLU A 155 -5.20 4.17 15.49
N GLU A 156 -4.14 4.20 16.29
CA GLU A 156 -3.16 5.29 16.32
C GLU A 156 -2.48 5.50 14.96
N PHE A 157 -2.13 4.42 14.26
CA PHE A 157 -1.54 4.48 12.91
C PHE A 157 -2.46 5.12 11.87
N CYS A 158 -3.78 4.96 12.03
CA CYS A 158 -4.78 5.54 11.14
C CYS A 158 -5.02 7.05 11.40
N GLN A 159 -4.58 7.60 12.54
CA GLN A 159 -4.82 9.01 12.87
C GLN A 159 -3.96 9.94 12.01
N PHE A 160 -4.54 11.06 11.57
CA PHE A 160 -3.83 12.08 10.81
C PHE A 160 -2.85 12.83 11.71
N ASN A 161 -1.57 12.83 11.34
CA ASN A 161 -0.62 13.78 11.92
C ASN A 161 -0.75 15.13 11.21
N TYR A 162 -1.71 15.95 11.65
CA TYR A 162 -2.00 17.26 11.06
C TYR A 162 -0.77 18.19 11.05
N THR A 163 0.16 18.02 11.99
CA THR A 163 1.37 18.86 12.04
C THR A 163 2.30 18.58 10.87
N ILE A 164 2.58 17.30 10.57
CA ILE A 164 3.42 16.90 9.44
C ILE A 164 2.74 17.29 8.11
N ILE A 165 1.42 17.08 8.00
CA ILE A 165 0.67 17.47 6.79
C ILE A 165 0.75 18.99 6.56
N PHE A 166 0.51 19.79 7.60
CA PHE A 166 0.59 21.25 7.50
C PHE A 166 1.98 21.73 7.11
N VAL A 167 3.03 21.21 7.75
CA VAL A 167 4.43 21.53 7.43
C VAL A 167 4.76 21.15 5.99
N GLY A 168 4.30 19.99 5.52
CA GLY A 168 4.51 19.54 4.15
C GLY A 168 3.87 20.43 3.11
N TYR A 169 2.63 20.82 3.33
CA TYR A 169 1.92 21.72 2.42
C TYR A 169 2.53 23.13 2.43
N LEU A 170 2.94 23.62 3.60
CA LEU A 170 3.64 24.89 3.72
C LEU A 170 4.99 24.87 2.98
N LEU A 171 5.74 23.78 3.10
CA LEU A 171 7.04 23.60 2.48
C LEU A 171 6.92 23.47 0.95
N MET A 172 5.92 22.74 0.45
CA MET A 172 5.59 22.70 -0.98
C MET A 172 5.21 24.09 -1.50
N LEU A 173 4.38 24.81 -0.74
CA LEU A 173 3.98 26.16 -1.10
C LEU A 173 5.18 27.11 -1.12
N ALA A 174 6.04 27.07 -0.11
CA ALA A 174 7.25 27.88 -0.06
C ALA A 174 8.15 27.64 -1.28
N TYR A 175 8.35 26.38 -1.67
CA TYR A 175 9.09 26.03 -2.88
C TYR A 175 8.40 26.56 -4.15
N ALA A 176 7.08 26.40 -4.28
CA ALA A 176 6.33 26.90 -5.43
C ALA A 176 6.40 28.42 -5.57
N LEU A 177 6.30 29.15 -4.46
CA LEU A 177 6.43 30.60 -4.45
C LEU A 177 7.87 31.02 -4.79
N GLN A 178 8.87 30.38 -4.19
CA GLN A 178 10.29 30.70 -4.42
C GLN A 178 10.72 30.40 -5.86
N ALA A 179 10.31 29.26 -6.42
CA ALA A 179 10.65 28.87 -7.79
C ALA A 179 10.12 29.85 -8.85
N GLN A 180 9.05 30.59 -8.53
CA GLN A 180 8.39 31.54 -9.44
C GLN A 180 8.66 33.00 -9.08
N MET A 181 9.48 33.25 -8.07
CA MET A 181 9.82 34.57 -7.59
C MET A 181 10.86 35.22 -8.52
N ARG A 182 10.48 36.30 -9.19
CA ARG A 182 11.39 37.16 -9.97
C ARG A 182 11.45 38.54 -9.31
N HIS A 183 12.62 38.89 -8.76
CA HIS A 183 12.87 40.18 -8.13
C HIS A 183 13.51 41.19 -9.09
N HIS A 184 13.08 42.45 -8.98
CA HIS A 184 13.82 43.63 -9.44
C HIS A 184 13.94 44.58 -8.23
N GLY A 185 15.14 44.72 -7.67
CA GLY A 185 15.36 45.47 -6.42
C GLY A 185 14.69 44.82 -5.19
N CYS A 186 14.09 45.64 -4.32
CA CYS A 186 13.48 45.20 -3.04
C CYS A 186 11.99 44.77 -3.15
N MET A 187 11.35 44.90 -4.33
CA MET A 187 9.91 44.58 -4.52
C MET A 187 9.65 43.57 -5.63
N LEU A 188 8.47 42.92 -5.57
CA LEU A 188 7.98 41.95 -6.55
C LEU A 188 7.56 42.64 -7.86
N THR A 189 8.11 42.15 -8.98
CA THR A 189 7.84 42.64 -10.33
C THR A 189 6.42 42.26 -10.79
N ALA A 190 5.81 43.04 -11.71
CA ALA A 190 4.49 42.71 -12.26
C ALA A 190 4.46 41.36 -13.00
N ASP A 191 5.62 40.92 -13.52
CA ASP A 191 5.84 39.65 -14.23
C ASP A 191 5.99 38.43 -13.30
N SER A 192 5.92 38.61 -11.97
CA SER A 192 5.96 37.47 -11.06
C SER A 192 4.73 36.56 -11.24
N CYS A 193 4.95 35.25 -11.14
CA CYS A 193 3.93 34.19 -11.21
C CYS A 193 3.59 33.64 -9.81
N VAL A 194 3.85 34.40 -8.74
CA VAL A 194 3.73 33.94 -7.36
C VAL A 194 2.27 33.69 -7.00
N GLY A 195 1.35 34.57 -7.40
CA GLY A 195 -0.09 34.37 -7.21
C GLY A 195 -0.62 33.15 -7.97
N LEU A 196 -0.08 32.88 -9.16
CA LEU A 196 -0.45 31.73 -9.98
C LEU A 196 0.04 30.40 -9.38
N ALA A 197 1.26 30.37 -8.84
CA ALA A 197 1.80 29.22 -8.11
C ALA A 197 0.99 28.90 -6.85
N PHE A 198 0.61 29.93 -6.07
CA PHE A 198 -0.26 29.78 -4.91
C PHE A 198 -1.63 29.19 -5.28
N ALA A 199 -2.27 29.76 -6.31
CA ALA A 199 -3.57 29.30 -6.77
C ALA A 199 -3.52 27.89 -7.38
N GLY A 200 -2.42 27.52 -8.04
CA GLY A 200 -2.22 26.18 -8.57
C GLY A 200 -2.08 25.12 -7.47
N VAL A 201 -1.24 25.36 -6.46
CA VAL A 201 -1.14 24.47 -5.29
C VAL A 201 -2.52 24.32 -4.62
N LEU A 202 -3.22 25.43 -4.37
CA LEU A 202 -4.58 25.37 -3.80
C LEU A 202 -5.55 24.54 -4.66
N THR A 203 -5.50 24.70 -5.98
CA THR A 203 -6.35 23.93 -6.91
C THR A 203 -6.11 22.43 -6.80
N VAL A 204 -4.83 22.00 -6.76
CA VAL A 204 -4.44 20.59 -6.57
C VAL A 204 -4.93 20.05 -5.22
N THR A 205 -4.79 20.84 -4.16
CA THR A 205 -5.25 20.43 -2.82
C THR A 205 -6.77 20.29 -2.73
N PHE A 206 -7.53 21.22 -3.32
CA PHE A 206 -8.99 21.16 -3.33
C PHE A 206 -9.50 19.98 -4.18
N ALA A 207 -8.86 19.72 -5.33
CA ALA A 207 -9.15 18.55 -6.16
C ALA A 207 -8.89 17.24 -5.42
N SER A 208 -7.82 17.19 -4.61
CA SER A 208 -7.51 16.03 -3.78
C SER A 208 -8.56 15.82 -2.68
N ILE A 209 -8.94 16.86 -1.95
CA ILE A 209 -9.99 16.74 -0.92
C ILE A 209 -11.33 16.28 -1.55
N ALA A 210 -11.69 16.82 -2.71
CA ALA A 210 -12.89 16.41 -3.45
C ALA A 210 -12.83 14.93 -3.88
N GLY A 211 -11.68 14.46 -4.37
CA GLY A 211 -11.51 13.06 -4.77
C GLY A 211 -11.57 12.08 -3.59
N LEU A 212 -10.98 12.42 -2.43
CA LEU A 212 -11.13 11.63 -1.20
C LEU A 212 -12.60 11.60 -0.74
N GLY A 213 -13.28 12.74 -0.79
CA GLY A 213 -14.71 12.83 -0.48
C GLY A 213 -15.55 11.89 -1.36
N LEU A 214 -15.31 11.87 -2.67
CA LEU A 214 -16.01 10.95 -3.58
C LEU A 214 -15.65 9.48 -3.30
N ALA A 215 -14.39 9.16 -3.02
CA ALA A 215 -14.00 7.79 -2.71
C ALA A 215 -14.69 7.25 -1.45
N THR A 216 -14.88 8.10 -0.43
CA THR A 216 -15.67 7.75 0.77
C THR A 216 -17.15 7.59 0.46
N TRP A 217 -17.71 8.39 -0.46
CA TRP A 217 -19.08 8.21 -0.94
C TRP A 217 -19.26 6.82 -1.56
N PHE A 218 -18.29 6.35 -2.37
CA PHE A 218 -18.31 4.99 -2.92
C PHE A 218 -18.13 3.87 -1.89
N GLY A 219 -17.98 4.20 -0.60
CA GLY A 219 -17.83 3.22 0.48
C GLY A 219 -16.44 2.62 0.57
N ILE A 220 -15.41 3.27 0.01
CA ILE A 220 -14.03 2.83 0.16
C ILE A 220 -13.51 3.30 1.52
N GLU A 221 -13.28 2.37 2.44
CA GLU A 221 -12.80 2.66 3.79
C GLU A 221 -11.40 3.29 3.78
N PHE A 222 -11.15 4.22 4.72
CA PHE A 222 -9.81 4.75 4.96
C PHE A 222 -8.93 3.68 5.61
N ASN A 223 -7.66 3.67 5.22
CA ASN A 223 -6.64 2.86 5.83
C ASN A 223 -5.46 3.75 6.22
N ALA A 224 -4.53 3.24 7.01
CA ALA A 224 -3.39 4.04 7.44
C ALA A 224 -2.46 4.48 6.29
N ALA A 225 -2.34 3.70 5.21
CA ALA A 225 -1.59 4.14 4.04
C ALA A 225 -2.26 5.34 3.35
N THR A 226 -3.59 5.42 3.38
CA THR A 226 -4.34 6.49 2.73
C THR A 226 -4.32 7.77 3.53
N THR A 227 -4.32 7.69 4.85
CA THR A 227 -4.19 8.88 5.71
C THR A 227 -2.77 9.42 5.74
N GLN A 228 -1.75 8.55 5.78
CA GLN A 228 -0.34 8.95 5.92
C GLN A 228 0.34 9.31 4.59
N ILE A 229 -0.01 8.68 3.45
CA ILE A 229 0.80 8.77 2.22
C ILE A 229 0.10 9.54 1.10
N VAL A 230 -1.19 9.29 0.89
CA VAL A 230 -1.94 9.86 -0.25
C VAL A 230 -1.84 11.38 -0.33
N PRO A 231 -2.00 12.16 0.76
CA PRO A 231 -1.93 13.63 0.68
C PRO A 231 -0.60 14.14 0.11
N PHE A 232 0.52 13.52 0.50
CA PHE A 232 1.85 13.93 0.07
C PHE A 232 2.18 13.46 -1.34
N LEU A 233 1.80 12.21 -1.66
CA LEU A 233 2.01 11.61 -2.96
C LEU A 233 1.28 12.38 -4.06
N THR A 234 0.02 12.77 -3.80
CA THR A 234 -0.81 13.41 -4.82
C THR A 234 -0.56 14.90 -4.94
N LEU A 235 -0.11 15.54 -3.85
CA LEU A 235 0.44 16.88 -3.91
C LEU A 235 1.68 16.92 -4.81
N GLY A 236 2.62 15.98 -4.63
CA GLY A 236 3.82 15.89 -5.47
C GLY A 236 3.50 15.69 -6.95
N ILE A 237 2.71 14.66 -7.29
CA ILE A 237 2.33 14.35 -8.68
C ILE A 237 1.45 15.47 -9.29
N GLY A 238 0.61 16.12 -8.49
CA GLY A 238 -0.27 17.18 -8.97
C GLY A 238 0.44 18.49 -9.27
N VAL A 239 1.37 18.88 -8.39
CA VAL A 239 2.11 20.14 -8.52
C VAL A 239 3.11 20.07 -9.69
N ASP A 240 3.63 18.89 -10.04
CA ASP A 240 4.48 18.72 -11.23
C ASP A 240 3.78 19.20 -12.52
N ASN A 241 2.57 18.68 -12.79
CA ASN A 241 1.78 19.07 -13.96
C ASN A 241 1.50 20.59 -14.00
N MET A 242 1.31 21.22 -12.84
CA MET A 242 1.16 22.67 -12.70
C MET A 242 2.46 23.41 -13.09
N PHE A 243 3.61 22.95 -12.63
CA PHE A 243 4.92 23.54 -12.98
C PHE A 243 5.24 23.40 -14.46
N LEU A 244 4.91 22.26 -15.07
CA LEU A 244 5.12 22.05 -16.50
C LEU A 244 4.33 23.08 -17.34
N LEU A 245 3.06 23.33 -16.98
CA LEU A 245 2.24 24.38 -17.60
C LEU A 245 2.83 25.77 -17.36
N LEU A 246 3.28 26.03 -16.13
CA LEU A 246 3.77 27.35 -15.72
C LEU A 246 5.13 27.70 -16.37
N HIS A 247 5.99 26.72 -16.61
CA HIS A 247 7.25 26.95 -17.29
C HIS A 247 7.05 27.38 -18.75
N ASN A 248 6.22 26.63 -19.48
CA ASN A 248 5.95 26.92 -20.89
C ASN A 248 5.08 28.17 -21.06
N TYR A 249 4.28 28.53 -20.07
CA TYR A 249 3.53 29.78 -20.05
C TYR A 249 4.43 31.01 -20.25
N HIS A 250 5.60 31.08 -19.59
CA HIS A 250 6.52 32.20 -19.78
C HIS A 250 6.99 32.33 -21.23
N GLY A 251 7.31 31.21 -21.89
CA GLY A 251 7.73 31.21 -23.30
C GLY A 251 6.62 31.61 -24.28
N VAL A 252 5.37 31.21 -24.01
CA VAL A 252 4.22 31.55 -24.86
C VAL A 252 3.85 33.03 -24.73
N VAL A 253 3.91 33.61 -23.52
CA VAL A 253 3.59 35.02 -23.29
C VAL A 253 4.56 35.97 -24.01
N GLU A 254 5.82 35.59 -24.14
CA GLU A 254 6.83 36.40 -24.85
C GLU A 254 6.69 36.29 -26.38
N SER A 255 6.20 35.16 -26.90
CA SER A 255 6.21 34.85 -28.33
C SER A 255 4.89 35.12 -29.06
N VAL A 256 3.74 35.05 -28.37
CA VAL A 256 2.40 35.12 -28.97
C VAL A 256 1.57 36.24 -28.34
N LYS A 257 0.90 37.06 -29.17
CA LYS A 257 0.07 38.21 -28.72
C LYS A 257 -1.45 37.95 -28.74
N GLU A 258 -1.90 36.89 -29.40
CA GLU A 258 -3.31 36.51 -29.54
C GLU A 258 -3.52 35.04 -29.13
N ASP A 259 -4.59 34.74 -28.40
CA ASP A 259 -4.94 33.39 -27.91
C ASP A 259 -3.82 32.65 -27.15
N GLU A 260 -3.15 33.35 -26.23
CA GLU A 260 -1.97 32.82 -25.52
C GLU A 260 -2.27 31.52 -24.73
N VAL A 261 -3.42 31.47 -24.03
CA VAL A 261 -3.83 30.27 -23.26
C VAL A 261 -4.14 29.09 -24.19
N GLY A 262 -4.73 29.36 -25.36
CA GLY A 262 -5.05 28.33 -26.34
C GLY A 262 -3.79 27.68 -26.90
N ASN A 263 -2.79 28.50 -27.23
CA ASN A 263 -1.50 28.01 -27.72
C ASN A 263 -0.71 27.28 -26.63
N LEU A 264 -0.74 27.77 -25.38
CA LEU A 264 -0.17 27.03 -24.24
C LEU A 264 -0.78 25.64 -24.10
N MET A 265 -2.12 25.55 -24.06
CA MET A 265 -2.79 24.25 -23.93
C MET A 265 -2.56 23.33 -25.13
N LYS A 266 -2.39 23.90 -26.33
CA LYS A 266 -2.03 23.13 -27.53
C LYS A 266 -0.63 22.54 -27.44
N GLU A 267 0.34 23.26 -26.87
CA GLU A 267 1.73 22.83 -26.77
C GLU A 267 1.96 21.86 -25.61
N THR A 268 1.42 22.15 -24.42
CA THR A 268 1.70 21.37 -23.21
C THR A 268 0.56 20.47 -22.73
N GLY A 269 -0.69 20.79 -23.09
CA GLY A 269 -1.87 20.08 -22.59
C GLY A 269 -1.88 18.60 -22.98
N MET A 270 -1.42 18.27 -24.19
CA MET A 270 -1.27 16.88 -24.64
C MET A 270 -0.30 16.08 -23.78
N SER A 271 0.79 16.73 -23.33
CA SER A 271 1.78 16.07 -22.50
C SER A 271 1.27 15.82 -21.08
N VAL A 272 0.56 16.79 -20.49
CA VAL A 272 -0.09 16.65 -19.17
C VAL A 272 -1.17 15.57 -19.18
N LEU A 273 -1.96 15.50 -20.26
CA LEU A 273 -2.98 14.47 -20.42
C LEU A 273 -2.34 13.07 -20.48
N MET A 274 -1.26 12.93 -21.25
CA MET A 274 -0.53 11.68 -21.40
C MET A 274 0.07 11.18 -20.07
N THR A 275 0.75 12.04 -19.32
CA THR A 275 1.36 11.65 -18.03
C THR A 275 0.27 11.29 -17.01
N SER A 276 -0.79 12.09 -16.92
CA SER A 276 -1.87 11.88 -15.96
C SER A 276 -2.70 10.62 -16.24
N ILE A 277 -3.04 10.32 -17.49
CA ILE A 277 -3.76 9.07 -17.84
C ILE A 277 -2.90 7.85 -17.48
N ASN A 278 -1.60 7.88 -17.76
CA ASN A 278 -0.71 6.77 -17.41
C ASN A 278 -0.57 6.59 -15.90
N ASN A 279 -0.50 7.68 -15.13
CA ASN A 279 -0.52 7.63 -13.67
C ASN A 279 -1.84 7.02 -13.15
N ILE A 280 -2.99 7.45 -13.68
CA ILE A 280 -4.31 6.88 -13.31
C ILE A 280 -4.36 5.38 -13.61
N LEU A 281 -3.92 4.95 -14.80
CA LEU A 281 -3.89 3.54 -15.17
C LEU A 281 -2.94 2.73 -14.29
N SER A 282 -1.82 3.31 -13.87
CA SER A 282 -0.84 2.67 -13.01
C SER A 282 -1.41 2.39 -11.62
N PHE A 283 -2.07 3.36 -10.99
CA PHE A 283 -2.79 3.12 -9.75
C PHE A 283 -3.98 2.18 -9.94
N LEU A 284 -4.69 2.25 -11.07
CA LEU A 284 -5.79 1.32 -11.35
C LEU A 284 -5.29 -0.14 -11.49
N ALA A 285 -4.15 -0.38 -12.13
CA ALA A 285 -3.54 -1.70 -12.24
C ALA A 285 -3.14 -2.26 -10.86
N GLY A 286 -2.77 -1.40 -9.90
CA GLY A 286 -2.52 -1.80 -8.51
C GLY A 286 -3.72 -2.44 -7.80
N THR A 287 -4.95 -2.19 -8.27
CA THR A 287 -6.17 -2.81 -7.72
C THR A 287 -6.31 -4.30 -8.06
N LEU A 288 -5.48 -4.83 -8.98
CA LEU A 288 -5.42 -6.25 -9.29
C LEU A 288 -4.78 -7.08 -8.16
N LEU A 289 -4.03 -6.44 -7.26
CA LEU A 289 -3.45 -7.13 -6.11
C LEU A 289 -4.57 -7.60 -5.16
N PRO A 290 -4.51 -8.83 -4.63
CA PRO A 290 -5.63 -9.43 -3.87
C PRO A 290 -5.82 -8.87 -2.45
N ILE A 291 -5.11 -7.79 -2.05
CA ILE A 291 -5.08 -7.30 -0.67
C ILE A 291 -6.03 -6.11 -0.51
N PRO A 292 -7.11 -6.22 0.29
CA PRO A 292 -8.15 -5.20 0.38
C PRO A 292 -7.63 -3.81 0.73
N ALA A 293 -6.71 -3.70 1.69
CA ALA A 293 -6.14 -2.40 2.09
C ALA A 293 -5.42 -1.71 0.91
N LEU A 294 -4.59 -2.43 0.18
CA LEU A 294 -3.86 -1.88 -0.96
C LEU A 294 -4.76 -1.59 -2.16
N ARG A 295 -5.81 -2.41 -2.36
CA ARG A 295 -6.85 -2.14 -3.36
C ARG A 295 -7.58 -0.83 -3.06
N GLY A 296 -7.96 -0.61 -1.79
CA GLY A 296 -8.56 0.64 -1.34
C GLY A 296 -7.65 1.84 -1.57
N PHE A 297 -6.36 1.73 -1.22
CA PHE A 297 -5.35 2.76 -1.47
C PHE A 297 -5.18 3.09 -2.96
N CYS A 298 -5.06 2.08 -3.80
CA CYS A 298 -4.89 2.23 -5.25
C CYS A 298 -6.14 2.84 -5.90
N ALA A 299 -7.33 2.40 -5.51
CA ALA A 299 -8.59 2.92 -6.00
C ALA A 299 -8.80 4.39 -5.59
N GLN A 300 -8.54 4.73 -4.31
CA GLN A 300 -8.59 6.11 -3.81
C GLN A 300 -7.63 7.01 -4.60
N SER A 301 -6.38 6.58 -4.78
CA SER A 301 -5.37 7.34 -5.53
C SER A 301 -5.77 7.55 -7.00
N SER A 302 -6.34 6.53 -7.65
CA SER A 302 -6.84 6.65 -9.03
C SER A 302 -7.97 7.66 -9.17
N ILE A 303 -8.94 7.67 -8.25
CA ILE A 303 -10.04 8.65 -8.24
C ILE A 303 -9.47 10.05 -8.02
N LEU A 304 -8.56 10.19 -7.06
CA LEU A 304 -7.93 11.46 -6.73
C LEU A 304 -7.20 12.10 -7.91
N LEU A 305 -6.37 11.30 -8.58
CA LEU A 305 -5.60 11.74 -9.75
C LEU A 305 -6.51 12.10 -10.93
N THR A 306 -7.68 11.45 -11.04
CA THR A 306 -8.68 11.82 -12.04
C THR A 306 -9.26 13.22 -11.76
N PHE A 307 -9.60 13.52 -10.51
CA PHE A 307 -10.05 14.88 -10.12
C PHE A 307 -8.95 15.92 -10.35
N ASN A 308 -7.71 15.57 -10.05
CA ASN A 308 -6.57 16.43 -10.27
C ASN A 308 -6.36 16.73 -11.76
N LEU A 309 -6.45 15.71 -12.63
CA LEU A 309 -6.40 15.87 -14.09
C LEU A 309 -7.48 16.83 -14.59
N VAL A 310 -8.72 16.65 -14.14
CA VAL A 310 -9.84 17.53 -14.52
C VAL A 310 -9.58 18.96 -14.06
N ALA A 311 -9.12 19.16 -12.82
CA ALA A 311 -8.84 20.49 -12.29
C ALA A 311 -7.69 21.20 -13.02
N ILE A 312 -6.60 20.50 -13.33
CA ILE A 312 -5.43 21.06 -14.03
C ILE A 312 -5.73 21.37 -15.49
N LEU A 313 -6.59 20.60 -16.18
CA LEU A 313 -6.93 20.89 -17.58
C LEU A 313 -8.05 21.92 -17.75
N THR A 314 -8.87 22.17 -16.73
CA THR A 314 -10.04 23.07 -16.84
C THR A 314 -9.94 24.31 -15.96
N ILE A 315 -9.73 24.14 -14.66
CA ILE A 315 -9.73 25.23 -13.67
C ILE A 315 -8.42 26.03 -13.76
N TYR A 316 -7.29 25.34 -13.82
CA TYR A 316 -5.99 26.01 -13.80
C TYR A 316 -5.74 26.91 -15.04
N PRO A 317 -6.09 26.53 -16.29
CA PRO A 317 -5.98 27.42 -17.44
C PRO A 317 -6.91 28.64 -17.35
N ALA A 318 -8.07 28.51 -16.69
CA ALA A 318 -8.93 29.65 -16.40
C ALA A 318 -8.27 30.63 -15.42
N ILE A 319 -7.55 30.12 -14.41
CA ILE A 319 -6.75 30.95 -13.49
C ILE A 319 -5.58 31.62 -14.25
N ILE A 320 -4.89 30.91 -15.14
CA ILE A 320 -3.86 31.50 -16.03
C ILE A 320 -4.46 32.63 -16.88
N SER A 321 -5.68 32.46 -17.42
CA SER A 321 -6.37 33.51 -18.19
C SER A 321 -6.66 34.77 -17.35
N LEU A 322 -7.02 34.60 -16.08
CA LEU A 322 -7.20 35.73 -15.16
C LEU A 322 -5.86 36.43 -14.85
N ASP A 323 -4.79 35.67 -14.65
CA ASP A 323 -3.44 36.23 -14.45
C ASP A 323 -2.94 36.99 -15.69
N LEU A 324 -3.22 36.48 -16.90
CA LEU A 324 -2.93 37.18 -18.15
C LEU A 324 -3.63 38.55 -18.24
N ARG A 325 -4.91 38.62 -17.82
CA ARG A 325 -5.64 39.91 -17.77
C ARG A 325 -5.02 40.86 -16.75
N ARG A 326 -4.55 40.35 -15.61
CA ARG A 326 -3.80 41.13 -14.60
C ARG A 326 -2.50 41.68 -15.18
N ARG A 327 -1.71 40.86 -15.86
CA ARG A 327 -0.44 41.26 -16.50
C ARG A 327 -0.64 42.31 -17.60
N LYS A 328 -1.63 42.10 -18.48
CA LYS A 328 -2.00 43.08 -19.53
C LYS A 328 -2.44 44.44 -18.95
N SER A 329 -2.91 44.48 -17.70
CA SER A 329 -3.27 45.70 -16.98
C SER A 329 -2.18 46.23 -16.03
N THR A 330 -0.95 45.70 -16.14
CA THR A 330 0.26 46.12 -15.40
C THR A 330 0.09 46.21 -13.87
N ARG A 331 -0.76 45.34 -13.31
CA ARG A 331 -1.01 45.28 -11.85
C ARG A 331 -0.06 44.30 -11.18
N ARG A 332 0.38 44.63 -9.97
CA ARG A 332 1.24 43.76 -9.14
C ARG A 332 0.50 42.51 -8.64
N ASP A 333 1.26 41.46 -8.31
CA ASP A 333 0.78 40.08 -8.11
C ASP A 333 0.07 39.83 -6.75
N VAL A 334 0.59 40.39 -5.65
CA VAL A 334 0.07 40.15 -4.28
C VAL A 334 -0.74 41.35 -3.72
N CYS A 335 -0.71 42.50 -4.40
CA CYS A 335 -1.49 43.69 -4.05
C CYS A 335 -2.17 44.28 -5.30
N CYS A 336 -3.29 43.66 -5.70
CA CYS A 336 -4.06 43.96 -6.93
C CYS A 336 -4.59 45.40 -7.08
N CYS A 337 -4.40 46.26 -6.07
CA CYS A 337 -4.85 47.65 -6.04
C CYS A 337 -3.75 48.67 -6.39
N VAL A 338 -2.48 48.24 -6.48
CA VAL A 338 -1.35 49.14 -6.81
C VAL A 338 -0.91 48.87 -8.25
N VAL A 339 -1.21 49.80 -9.14
CA VAL A 339 -0.66 49.84 -10.50
C VAL A 339 0.84 50.08 -10.40
N ALA A 340 1.65 49.34 -11.15
CA ALA A 340 3.08 49.64 -11.21
C ALA A 340 3.26 51.04 -11.81
N ASP A 341 3.79 51.98 -11.01
CA ASP A 341 4.05 53.35 -11.45
C ASP A 341 5.02 53.37 -12.64
N GLU A 342 4.59 53.97 -13.75
CA GLU A 342 5.40 54.19 -14.96
C GLU A 342 6.64 55.09 -14.70
N SER A 343 6.73 55.72 -13.52
CA SER A 343 7.74 56.72 -13.14
C SER A 343 9.08 56.16 -12.68
N LEU A 344 9.23 54.84 -12.50
CA LEU A 344 10.50 54.19 -12.15
C LEU A 344 11.25 53.60 -13.36
N ILE A 345 10.75 53.84 -14.57
CA ILE A 345 11.41 53.46 -15.84
C ILE A 345 12.26 54.63 -16.38
N SER A 346 12.20 55.83 -15.79
CA SER A 346 12.76 57.04 -16.41
C SER A 346 13.99 57.68 -15.79
N ASP A 347 14.69 57.09 -14.81
CA ASP A 347 15.96 57.66 -14.33
C ASP A 347 16.91 56.58 -13.80
N ASP A 348 17.59 55.92 -14.73
CA ASP A 348 19.04 55.70 -14.67
C ASP A 348 19.52 55.53 -16.12
N GLY A 349 19.70 56.68 -16.78
CA GLY A 349 20.24 56.74 -18.12
C GLY A 349 21.74 56.45 -18.14
N TYR A 350 22.14 55.40 -18.84
CA TYR A 350 23.20 55.53 -19.83
C TYR A 350 22.55 55.48 -21.22
N THR A 351 22.74 56.58 -21.92
CA THR A 351 22.22 56.88 -23.25
C THR A 351 22.72 55.92 -24.33
N LEU A 352 21.80 55.33 -25.11
CA LEU A 352 21.83 55.45 -26.57
C LEU A 352 20.43 55.27 -27.20
N GLY A 353 19.70 56.39 -27.28
CA GLY A 353 19.08 56.81 -28.55
C GLY A 353 17.75 56.21 -29.01
N ILE A 354 16.73 57.09 -28.96
CA ILE A 354 15.56 57.20 -29.86
C ILE A 354 14.39 56.28 -29.43
N GLY A 355 13.29 56.75 -28.81
CA GLY A 355 12.59 58.01 -29.00
C GLY A 355 11.26 57.75 -29.71
N VAL A 356 10.16 58.05 -29.01
CA VAL A 356 8.77 58.37 -29.46
C VAL A 356 7.67 57.41 -28.95
N LYS A 357 6.87 57.96 -28.02
CA LYS A 357 5.54 57.55 -27.52
C LYS A 357 4.44 57.80 -28.60
N PRO A 358 3.18 57.36 -28.41
CA PRO A 358 2.33 56.73 -29.43
C PRO A 358 1.33 57.69 -30.11
N HIS A 359 0.74 57.25 -31.23
CA HIS A 359 -0.47 57.87 -31.80
C HIS A 359 -1.53 56.82 -32.17
N LEU A 360 -2.76 57.06 -31.69
CA LEU A 360 -4.02 56.36 -31.96
C LEU A 360 -4.45 56.37 -33.44
N GLN A 361 -5.19 55.33 -33.87
CA GLN A 361 -6.54 55.31 -34.52
C GLN A 361 -6.68 54.07 -35.42
N GLU A 362 -7.57 53.11 -35.11
CA GLU A 362 -9.00 52.97 -35.48
C GLU A 362 -9.28 52.00 -36.66
N LYS A 363 -10.03 50.92 -36.33
CA LYS A 363 -11.19 50.33 -37.05
C LYS A 363 -11.17 50.19 -38.59
N ARG A 364 -11.24 48.93 -39.11
CA ARG A 364 -12.45 48.31 -39.74
C ARG A 364 -12.19 47.00 -40.53
N THR A 365 -12.94 45.96 -40.12
CA THR A 365 -13.76 44.95 -40.86
C THR A 365 -13.30 44.20 -42.13
N VAL A 366 -13.31 42.86 -41.98
CA VAL A 366 -13.94 41.75 -42.76
C VAL A 366 -13.50 41.48 -44.23
N GLY A 367 -12.88 40.32 -44.44
CA GLY A 367 -12.73 39.63 -45.74
C GLY A 367 -11.36 38.99 -45.99
N ASP A 368 -11.16 37.77 -45.48
CA ASP A 368 -10.15 36.73 -45.79
C ASP A 368 -8.68 37.05 -46.17
N SER A 369 -7.76 36.60 -45.32
CA SER A 369 -6.88 35.45 -45.62
C SER A 369 -6.18 34.96 -44.33
N VAL A 370 -6.06 33.64 -44.20
CA VAL A 370 -5.51 32.89 -43.06
C VAL A 370 -4.17 33.47 -42.55
N PRO A 371 -3.96 33.69 -41.22
CA PRO A 371 -2.65 34.06 -40.72
C PRO A 371 -1.72 32.85 -40.76
N SER A 372 -0.64 33.01 -41.52
CA SER A 372 0.49 32.11 -41.63
C SER A 372 1.12 31.82 -40.25
N TYR A 373 1.03 30.56 -39.81
CA TYR A 373 1.81 30.01 -38.71
C TYR A 373 3.25 29.78 -39.20
N HIS A 374 4.09 30.81 -39.18
CA HIS A 374 5.53 30.61 -39.33
C HIS A 374 6.28 31.79 -38.72
N ASN A 375 6.76 31.61 -37.49
CA ASN A 375 7.94 32.28 -36.96
C ASN A 375 8.50 31.41 -35.82
N LEU A 376 9.12 30.30 -36.21
CA LEU A 376 10.04 29.55 -35.34
C LEU A 376 11.40 29.50 -36.04
N TYR A 377 12.35 30.18 -35.41
CA TYR A 377 13.81 29.97 -35.48
C TYR A 377 14.49 30.13 -36.85
N SER A 378 15.11 31.30 -37.01
CA SER A 378 16.42 31.36 -37.64
C SER A 378 17.31 32.35 -36.90
N ARG A 379 18.30 31.79 -36.20
CA ARG A 379 19.48 32.52 -35.74
C ARG A 379 20.60 32.13 -36.70
N ASN A 380 21.01 33.07 -37.55
CA ASN A 380 22.09 32.88 -38.52
C ASN A 380 23.42 32.66 -37.78
N GLU A 381 24.12 31.59 -38.13
CA GLU A 381 25.56 31.45 -37.91
C GLU A 381 26.27 32.34 -38.93
N LYS A 382 26.60 33.58 -38.53
CA LYS A 382 27.70 34.44 -39.02
C LYS A 382 27.58 35.82 -38.38
N GLU A 383 27.78 35.84 -37.06
CA GLU A 383 28.17 37.00 -36.25
C GLU A 383 28.40 36.42 -34.84
N ASP A 384 29.59 35.84 -34.66
CA ASP A 384 30.21 35.78 -33.33
C ASP A 384 30.46 37.24 -32.92
N ASP A 385 30.22 37.57 -31.63
CA ASP A 385 30.52 38.84 -30.93
C ASP A 385 29.34 39.70 -30.41
N VAL A 386 28.16 39.12 -30.14
CA VAL A 386 27.27 39.67 -29.09
C VAL A 386 26.66 38.51 -28.28
N GLU A 387 27.38 38.10 -27.24
CA GLU A 387 26.85 37.25 -26.17
C GLU A 387 25.79 38.04 -25.39
N ASP A 388 24.52 37.62 -25.48
CA ASP A 388 23.49 38.04 -24.53
C ASP A 388 23.82 37.46 -23.15
N ASP A 389 24.02 38.34 -22.17
CA ASP A 389 24.31 38.07 -20.75
C ASP A 389 23.33 37.07 -20.11
N VAL A 390 23.62 35.77 -20.19
CA VAL A 390 22.98 34.77 -19.33
C VAL A 390 23.73 34.77 -18.00
N LYS A 391 23.06 35.22 -16.92
CA LYS A 391 23.64 35.21 -15.57
C LYS A 391 24.22 33.81 -15.24
N PRO A 392 25.48 33.73 -14.76
CA PRO A 392 26.22 32.46 -14.64
C PRO A 392 25.63 31.45 -13.65
N TRP A 393 24.74 31.89 -12.76
CA TRP A 393 24.11 31.06 -11.71
C TRP A 393 22.79 30.39 -12.14
N THR A 394 22.41 30.45 -13.42
CA THR A 394 21.14 29.89 -13.91
C THR A 394 21.28 28.44 -14.39
N LEU A 395 20.27 27.59 -14.12
CA LEU A 395 20.20 26.20 -14.62
C LEU A 395 20.35 26.11 -16.14
N HIS A 396 19.87 27.12 -16.86
CA HIS A 396 19.96 27.21 -18.31
C HIS A 396 21.42 27.46 -18.80
N ALA A 397 22.22 28.23 -18.07
CA ALA A 397 23.65 28.40 -18.37
C ALA A 397 24.43 27.08 -18.16
N PHE A 398 24.15 26.35 -17.06
CA PHE A 398 24.76 25.05 -16.81
C PHE A 398 24.45 24.05 -17.95
N LEU A 399 23.19 24.00 -18.36
CA LEU A 399 22.72 23.14 -19.44
C LEU A 399 23.50 23.39 -20.75
N ARG A 400 23.59 24.66 -21.16
CA ARG A 400 24.15 25.04 -22.46
C ARG A 400 25.67 24.95 -22.52
N HIS A 401 26.37 25.30 -21.44
CA HIS A 401 27.84 25.31 -21.41
C HIS A 401 28.46 23.97 -21.01
N TYR A 402 27.80 23.17 -20.17
CA TYR A 402 28.38 21.93 -19.63
C TYR A 402 27.64 20.67 -20.10
N TYR A 403 26.32 20.60 -19.91
CA TYR A 403 25.56 19.36 -20.12
C TYR A 403 25.37 18.99 -21.60
N ILE A 404 24.98 19.95 -22.45
CA ILE A 404 24.79 19.71 -23.90
C ILE A 404 26.12 19.31 -24.58
N PRO A 405 27.25 20.05 -24.39
CA PRO A 405 28.53 19.65 -24.96
C PRO A 405 29.01 18.28 -24.46
N PHE A 406 28.67 17.91 -23.22
CA PHE A 406 28.98 16.61 -22.65
C PHE A 406 28.24 15.46 -23.36
N LEU A 407 26.93 15.59 -23.57
CA LEU A 407 26.08 14.61 -24.29
C LEU A 407 26.45 14.46 -25.78
N LYS A 408 27.00 15.51 -26.39
CA LYS A 408 27.38 15.51 -27.81
C LYS A 408 28.56 14.57 -28.11
N ARG A 409 29.50 14.43 -27.17
CA ARG A 409 30.73 13.63 -27.36
C ARG A 409 30.40 12.14 -27.50
N GLY A 410 30.90 11.49 -28.56
CA GLY A 410 30.68 10.06 -28.81
C GLY A 410 31.22 9.15 -27.69
N THR A 411 32.35 9.51 -27.07
CA THR A 411 32.91 8.78 -25.91
C THR A 411 31.98 8.82 -24.70
N THR A 412 31.32 9.95 -24.47
CA THR A 412 30.34 10.11 -23.38
C THR A 412 29.11 9.23 -23.61
N LYS A 413 28.62 9.13 -24.85
CA LYS A 413 27.50 8.25 -25.18
C LYS A 413 27.80 6.78 -24.84
N VAL A 414 28.99 6.31 -25.20
CA VAL A 414 29.45 4.95 -24.84
C VAL A 414 29.58 4.78 -23.33
N PHE A 415 30.11 5.79 -22.63
CA PHE A 415 30.22 5.78 -21.17
C PHE A 415 28.85 5.67 -20.48
N ILE A 416 27.86 6.47 -20.91
CA ILE A 416 26.49 6.43 -20.36
C ILE A 416 25.84 5.05 -20.58
N LEU A 417 25.99 4.47 -21.77
CA LEU A 417 25.49 3.12 -22.07
C LEU A 417 26.15 2.06 -21.18
N LEU A 418 27.47 2.16 -20.95
CA LEU A 418 28.19 1.24 -20.07
C LEU A 418 27.72 1.36 -18.61
N VAL A 419 27.55 2.58 -18.10
CA VAL A 419 27.00 2.82 -16.75
C VAL A 419 25.59 2.25 -16.61
N CYS A 420 24.74 2.43 -17.62
CA CYS A 420 23.39 1.84 -17.65
C CYS A 420 23.43 0.31 -17.64
N VAL A 421 24.29 -0.32 -18.44
CA VAL A 421 24.47 -1.79 -18.40
C VAL A 421 24.95 -2.25 -17.02
N CYS A 422 25.85 -1.51 -16.37
CA CYS A 422 26.26 -1.79 -15.00
C CYS A 422 25.09 -1.69 -14.00
N PHE A 423 24.24 -0.67 -14.12
CA PHE A 423 23.03 -0.54 -13.29
C PHE A 423 22.01 -1.64 -13.56
N LEU A 424 21.82 -2.06 -14.81
CA LEU A 424 20.98 -3.22 -15.14
C LEU A 424 21.52 -4.50 -14.51
N VAL A 425 22.83 -4.76 -14.61
CA VAL A 425 23.46 -5.94 -13.99
C VAL A 425 23.33 -5.88 -12.47
N ALA A 426 23.58 -4.73 -11.85
CA ALA A 426 23.37 -4.53 -10.42
C ALA A 426 21.89 -4.75 -10.03
N GLY A 427 20.96 -4.30 -10.88
CA GLY A 427 19.52 -4.49 -10.72
C GLY A 427 19.12 -5.96 -10.73
N LEU A 428 19.60 -6.73 -11.71
CA LEU A 428 19.36 -8.17 -11.81
C LEU A 428 19.96 -8.94 -10.62
N LEU A 429 21.18 -8.58 -10.17
CA LEU A 429 21.81 -9.17 -8.98
C LEU A 429 21.04 -8.83 -7.70
N GLY A 430 20.56 -7.60 -7.58
CA GLY A 430 19.71 -7.15 -6.48
C GLY A 430 18.39 -7.92 -6.43
N MET A 431 17.74 -8.10 -7.58
CA MET A 431 16.49 -8.86 -7.69
C MET A 431 16.68 -10.33 -7.26
N HIS A 432 17.83 -10.94 -7.54
CA HIS A 432 18.15 -12.29 -7.05
C HIS A 432 18.36 -12.34 -5.52
N ARG A 433 18.79 -11.24 -4.91
CA ARG A 433 18.96 -11.14 -3.44
C ARG A 433 17.70 -10.71 -2.71
N ALA A 434 16.64 -10.30 -3.42
CA ALA A 434 15.41 -9.85 -2.80
C ALA A 434 14.70 -10.99 -2.05
N SER A 435 14.57 -10.84 -0.73
CA SER A 435 13.82 -11.76 0.13
C SER A 435 12.36 -11.32 0.27
N TYR A 436 11.42 -12.27 0.35
CA TYR A 436 10.03 -11.96 0.67
C TYR A 436 9.85 -11.63 2.15
N GLY A 437 8.93 -10.71 2.46
CA GLY A 437 8.41 -10.56 3.81
C GLY A 437 8.09 -9.12 4.23
N LEU A 438 7.22 -9.03 5.23
CA LEU A 438 6.97 -7.83 6.02
C LEU A 438 6.69 -8.36 7.41
N GLU A 439 7.65 -8.20 8.31
CA GLU A 439 7.46 -8.61 9.69
C GLU A 439 6.52 -7.64 10.39
N LEU A 440 5.69 -8.14 11.30
CA LEU A 440 4.74 -7.28 12.01
C LEU A 440 5.47 -6.27 12.92
N SER A 441 6.67 -6.64 13.39
CA SER A 441 7.60 -5.75 14.10
C SER A 441 7.99 -4.52 13.27
N ASP A 442 8.20 -4.67 11.96
CA ASP A 442 8.61 -3.58 11.05
C ASP A 442 7.47 -2.56 10.80
N VAL A 443 6.22 -2.97 11.04
CA VAL A 443 5.02 -2.10 10.87
C VAL A 443 4.80 -1.20 12.09
N LEU A 444 5.27 -1.63 13.27
CA LEU A 444 5.10 -0.88 14.51
C LEU A 444 6.26 0.10 14.74
N PRO A 445 6.04 1.22 15.44
CA PRO A 445 7.12 2.14 15.81
C PRO A 445 8.13 1.46 16.75
N GLU A 446 9.44 1.58 16.47
CA GLU A 446 10.50 0.88 17.20
C GLU A 446 10.51 1.16 18.72
N HIS A 447 10.11 2.36 19.13
CA HIS A 447 10.14 2.78 20.53
C HIS A 447 8.94 2.32 21.36
N THR A 448 8.07 1.47 20.80
CA THR A 448 6.86 1.01 21.47
C THR A 448 7.06 -0.36 22.13
N ALA A 449 6.46 -0.56 23.30
CA ALA A 449 6.53 -1.85 24.01
C ALA A 449 6.00 -3.05 23.18
N PRO A 450 4.91 -2.91 22.39
CA PRO A 450 4.46 -3.97 21.48
C PRO A 450 5.48 -4.32 20.39
N ALA A 451 6.18 -3.35 19.79
CA ALA A 451 7.22 -3.62 18.80
C ALA A 451 8.38 -4.42 19.41
N ALA A 452 8.83 -4.03 20.60
CA ALA A 452 9.86 -4.75 21.34
C ALA A 452 9.41 -6.18 21.71
N PHE A 453 8.14 -6.37 22.10
CA PHE A 453 7.58 -7.70 22.33
C PHE A 453 7.64 -8.57 21.08
N LEU A 454 7.16 -8.06 19.93
CA LEU A 454 7.14 -8.83 18.69
C LEU A 454 8.55 -9.16 18.21
N LYS A 455 9.50 -8.22 18.32
CA LYS A 455 10.91 -8.46 17.98
C LYS A 455 11.54 -9.54 18.86
N ALA A 456 11.23 -9.55 20.16
CA ALA A 456 11.66 -10.61 21.07
C ALA A 456 10.99 -11.94 20.76
N ARG A 457 9.68 -11.94 20.47
CA ARG A 457 8.93 -13.13 20.08
C ARG A 457 9.47 -13.75 18.79
N ASP A 458 9.64 -12.95 17.75
CA ASP A 458 10.07 -13.43 16.44
C ASP A 458 11.54 -13.94 16.49
N ARG A 459 12.37 -13.37 17.37
CA ARG A 459 13.75 -13.82 17.61
C ARG A 459 13.86 -15.13 18.41
N TYR A 460 13.02 -15.30 19.43
CA TYR A 460 13.20 -16.38 20.42
C TYR A 460 12.12 -17.46 20.38
N PHE A 461 10.91 -17.13 19.94
CA PHE A 461 9.70 -17.96 20.02
C PHE A 461 9.05 -18.06 18.63
N SER A 462 9.62 -18.89 17.76
CA SER A 462 9.13 -19.14 16.39
C SER A 462 7.97 -20.15 16.34
N PHE A 463 7.04 -20.05 17.28
CA PHE A 463 5.97 -21.02 17.52
C PHE A 463 4.62 -20.48 17.05
N TYR A 464 3.88 -21.29 16.29
CA TYR A 464 2.54 -20.92 15.83
C TYR A 464 1.52 -22.05 16.03
N PRO A 465 0.36 -21.78 16.67
CA PRO A 465 -0.73 -22.73 16.73
C PRO A 465 -1.43 -22.85 15.38
N MET A 466 -1.77 -24.09 15.02
CA MET A 466 -2.51 -24.44 13.83
C MET A 466 -3.66 -25.38 14.19
N PHE A 467 -4.80 -25.21 13.54
CA PHE A 467 -5.90 -26.14 13.58
C PHE A 467 -6.14 -26.73 12.19
N ALA A 468 -6.09 -28.05 12.07
CA ALA A 468 -6.58 -28.74 10.90
C ALA A 468 -8.10 -28.90 11.04
N VAL A 469 -8.86 -28.15 10.23
CA VAL A 469 -10.32 -28.11 10.30
C VAL A 469 -10.91 -29.10 9.29
N LEU A 470 -11.85 -29.91 9.76
CA LEU A 470 -12.70 -30.77 8.93
C LEU A 470 -14.08 -30.11 8.85
N LYS A 471 -14.49 -29.71 7.64
CA LYS A 471 -15.74 -28.98 7.42
C LYS A 471 -16.39 -29.41 6.12
N GLY A 472 -17.63 -29.88 6.21
CA GLY A 472 -18.43 -30.23 5.04
C GLY A 472 -19.71 -30.97 5.43
N PRO A 473 -20.78 -30.87 4.62
CA PRO A 473 -22.07 -31.49 4.94
C PRO A 473 -22.07 -33.02 4.79
N ASN A 474 -21.11 -33.60 4.07
CA ASN A 474 -21.10 -35.01 3.67
C ASN A 474 -20.01 -35.85 4.37
N ILE A 475 -19.41 -35.37 5.47
CA ILE A 475 -18.37 -36.13 6.18
C ILE A 475 -19.04 -37.18 7.09
N ASP A 476 -18.79 -38.47 6.82
CA ASP A 476 -19.21 -39.55 7.71
C ASP A 476 -18.06 -39.91 8.66
N TYR A 477 -17.98 -39.19 9.79
CA TYR A 477 -16.94 -39.39 10.82
C TYR A 477 -16.89 -40.81 11.35
N ALA A 478 -18.02 -41.53 11.35
CA ALA A 478 -18.08 -42.88 11.85
C ALA A 478 -17.36 -43.87 10.92
N LYS A 479 -17.46 -43.69 9.60
CA LYS A 479 -16.79 -44.56 8.60
C LYS A 479 -15.40 -44.08 8.22
N ASP A 480 -15.16 -42.77 8.16
CA ASP A 480 -13.90 -42.19 7.66
C ASP A 480 -12.80 -42.09 8.74
N GLN A 481 -12.93 -42.80 9.87
CA GLN A 481 -11.97 -42.77 10.98
C GLN A 481 -10.51 -43.03 10.53
N HIS A 482 -10.29 -44.04 9.68
CA HIS A 482 -8.95 -44.34 9.17
C HIS A 482 -8.39 -43.24 8.28
N LYS A 483 -9.25 -42.55 7.50
CA LYS A 483 -8.83 -41.42 6.67
C LYS A 483 -8.42 -40.24 7.54
N ILE A 484 -9.18 -39.95 8.60
CA ILE A 484 -8.84 -38.90 9.58
C ILE A 484 -7.50 -39.20 10.26
N ASP A 485 -7.25 -40.47 10.62
CA ASP A 485 -5.97 -40.90 11.21
C ASP A 485 -4.81 -40.75 10.22
N ASN A 486 -5.00 -41.14 8.96
CA ASN A 486 -4.01 -40.99 7.90
C ASN A 486 -3.73 -39.51 7.57
N TYR A 487 -4.76 -38.66 7.58
CA TYR A 487 -4.65 -37.22 7.41
C TYR A 487 -3.80 -36.60 8.51
N ARG A 488 -4.13 -36.90 9.77
CA ARG A 488 -3.36 -36.47 10.94
C ARG A 488 -1.91 -36.94 10.89
N ARG A 489 -1.67 -38.22 10.56
CA ARG A 489 -0.30 -38.75 10.43
C ARG A 489 0.46 -38.09 9.28
N SER A 490 -0.21 -37.72 8.19
CA SER A 490 0.44 -37.05 7.05
C SER A 490 0.88 -35.64 7.40
N ILE A 491 0.03 -34.86 8.09
CA ILE A 491 0.42 -33.55 8.63
C ILE A 491 1.54 -33.72 9.67
N GLY A 492 1.39 -34.70 10.57
CA GLY A 492 2.37 -35.01 11.61
C GLY A 492 3.76 -35.44 11.10
N ARG A 493 3.87 -35.90 9.84
CA ARG A 493 5.17 -36.20 9.23
C ARG A 493 5.97 -34.96 8.89
N SER A 494 5.31 -33.81 8.69
CA SER A 494 5.97 -32.56 8.35
C SER A 494 7.06 -32.21 9.37
N ARG A 495 8.13 -31.57 8.89
CA ARG A 495 9.25 -31.12 9.75
C ARG A 495 8.88 -29.95 10.64
N PHE A 496 7.85 -29.20 10.26
CA PHE A 496 7.43 -27.99 10.98
C PHE A 496 6.55 -28.31 12.19
N VAL A 497 6.00 -29.52 12.30
CA VAL A 497 5.13 -29.93 13.41
C VAL A 497 5.96 -30.41 14.59
N VAL A 498 5.64 -29.94 15.80
CA VAL A 498 6.26 -30.38 17.06
C VAL A 498 5.91 -31.84 17.36
N LYS A 499 6.92 -32.63 17.74
CA LYS A 499 6.81 -34.08 17.97
C LYS A 499 7.32 -34.44 19.37
N VAL A 500 6.74 -35.50 19.96
CA VAL A 500 7.23 -36.09 21.22
C VAL A 500 8.24 -37.20 20.91
N ASP A 501 9.00 -37.60 21.94
CA ASP A 501 9.83 -38.81 21.97
C ASP A 501 9.04 -40.03 21.46
N GLY A 502 9.24 -40.39 20.18
CA GLY A 502 8.45 -41.40 19.46
C GLY A 502 8.00 -40.98 18.05
N GLY A 503 8.18 -39.71 17.67
CA GLY A 503 7.90 -39.22 16.31
C GLY A 503 6.42 -38.97 16.00
N GLU A 504 5.53 -39.15 16.98
CA GLU A 504 4.13 -38.71 16.89
C GLU A 504 3.98 -37.21 17.20
N PRO A 505 2.96 -36.54 16.63
CA PRO A 505 2.65 -35.16 16.99
C PRO A 505 2.37 -35.02 18.49
N SER A 506 2.79 -33.91 19.08
CA SER A 506 2.64 -33.66 20.52
C SER A 506 1.21 -33.73 21.05
N GLU A 507 0.24 -33.27 20.27
CA GLU A 507 -1.11 -33.03 20.79
C GLU A 507 -2.01 -34.20 20.49
N LYS A 508 -2.50 -34.93 21.50
CA LYS A 508 -3.55 -35.93 21.29
C LYS A 508 -4.85 -35.25 20.82
N TYR A 509 -5.49 -35.83 19.82
CA TYR A 509 -6.77 -35.35 19.27
C TYR A 509 -7.95 -36.16 19.82
N TRP A 510 -9.14 -35.58 19.66
CA TRP A 510 -10.37 -36.07 20.29
C TRP A 510 -10.69 -37.55 19.98
N LEU A 511 -10.47 -38.04 18.76
CA LEU A 511 -10.80 -39.43 18.40
C LEU A 511 -9.88 -40.43 19.12
N SER A 512 -8.59 -40.11 19.28
CA SER A 512 -7.65 -40.95 20.04
C SER A 512 -7.97 -40.96 21.53
N LEU A 513 -8.35 -39.81 22.09
CA LEU A 513 -8.78 -39.71 23.49
C LEU A 513 -10.09 -40.47 23.73
N MET A 514 -11.06 -40.34 22.82
CA MET A 514 -12.32 -41.08 22.88
C MET A 514 -12.10 -42.58 22.78
N ARG A 515 -11.22 -43.06 21.88
CA ARG A 515 -10.84 -44.49 21.81
C ARG A 515 -10.24 -45.00 23.10
N THR A 516 -9.38 -44.21 23.74
CA THR A 516 -8.75 -44.57 25.02
C THR A 516 -9.79 -44.68 26.13
N TRP A 517 -10.72 -43.71 26.19
CA TRP A 517 -11.85 -43.72 27.12
C TRP A 517 -12.77 -44.93 26.91
N LEU A 518 -13.19 -45.19 25.67
CA LEU A 518 -14.04 -46.33 25.33
C LEU A 518 -13.37 -47.69 25.63
N ARG A 519 -12.06 -47.82 25.40
CA ARG A 519 -11.30 -49.02 25.80
C ARG A 519 -11.28 -49.22 27.32
N SER A 520 -11.12 -48.13 28.08
CA SER A 520 -11.20 -48.18 29.54
C SER A 520 -12.59 -48.65 29.99
N LEU A 521 -13.66 -48.10 29.41
CA LEU A 521 -15.04 -48.49 29.68
C LEU A 521 -15.31 -49.95 29.32
N GLN A 522 -14.83 -50.41 28.16
CA GLN A 522 -14.94 -51.80 27.73
C GLN A 522 -14.26 -52.73 28.73
N THR A 523 -13.08 -52.37 29.23
CA THR A 523 -12.33 -53.20 30.20
C THR A 523 -13.09 -53.32 31.52
N GLU A 524 -13.71 -52.24 32.01
CA GLU A 524 -14.54 -52.29 33.23
C GLU A 524 -15.82 -53.12 33.01
N LEU A 525 -16.44 -52.99 31.84
CA LEU A 525 -17.62 -53.78 31.47
C LEU A 525 -17.28 -55.27 31.42
N ASP A 526 -16.16 -55.65 30.79
CA ASP A 526 -15.71 -57.03 30.71
C ASP A 526 -15.45 -57.62 32.10
N ARG A 527 -14.87 -56.84 33.03
CA ARG A 527 -14.69 -57.27 34.43
C ARG A 527 -16.02 -57.46 35.15
N ALA A 528 -16.99 -56.59 34.93
CA ALA A 528 -18.33 -56.73 35.51
C ALA A 528 -19.08 -57.96 34.98
N ILE A 529 -18.93 -58.26 33.68
CA ILE A 529 -19.46 -59.48 33.05
C ILE A 529 -18.77 -60.72 33.64
N ALA A 530 -17.44 -60.70 33.77
CA ALA A 530 -16.68 -61.81 34.37
C ALA A 530 -17.04 -62.03 35.85
N ALA A 531 -17.39 -60.96 36.58
CA ALA A 531 -17.88 -61.03 37.96
C ALA A 531 -19.35 -61.49 38.07
N GLY A 532 -20.04 -61.77 36.96
CA GLY A 532 -21.42 -62.26 36.95
C GLY A 532 -22.49 -61.20 37.28
N GLN A 533 -22.16 -59.91 37.19
CA GLN A 533 -23.08 -58.82 37.51
C GLN A 533 -24.13 -58.58 36.41
N ILE A 534 -23.84 -58.99 35.17
CA ILE A 534 -24.67 -58.77 33.98
C ILE A 534 -24.85 -60.10 33.26
N ASN A 535 -26.09 -60.46 32.95
CA ASN A 535 -26.40 -61.67 32.20
C ASN A 535 -26.27 -61.41 30.69
N VAL A 536 -25.39 -62.17 30.02
CA VAL A 536 -25.05 -62.00 28.60
C VAL A 536 -26.22 -62.38 27.66
N THR A 537 -27.08 -63.32 28.05
CA THR A 537 -28.19 -63.78 27.18
C THR A 537 -29.45 -62.93 27.29
N SER A 538 -29.81 -62.47 28.50
CA SER A 538 -30.95 -61.58 28.69
C SER A 538 -30.59 -60.10 28.59
N GLY A 539 -29.29 -59.77 28.67
CA GLY A 539 -28.82 -58.40 28.73
C GLY A 539 -29.22 -57.65 30.01
N LEU A 540 -29.76 -58.34 31.01
CA LEU A 540 -30.24 -57.77 32.26
C LEU A 540 -29.18 -57.85 33.36
N VAL A 541 -29.16 -56.85 34.25
CA VAL A 541 -28.35 -56.86 35.47
C VAL A 541 -28.89 -57.93 36.43
N MET A 542 -28.01 -58.79 36.95
CA MET A 542 -28.39 -59.89 37.84
C MET A 542 -28.71 -59.36 39.24
N GLY A 543 -29.96 -59.53 39.70
CA GLY A 543 -30.37 -59.18 41.06
C GLY A 543 -31.65 -58.34 41.23
N GLU A 544 -32.42 -58.06 40.17
CA GLU A 544 -33.70 -57.35 40.28
C GLU A 544 -34.79 -57.86 39.31
N LYS A 545 -36.04 -57.87 39.79
CA LYS A 545 -37.25 -57.90 38.96
C LYS A 545 -37.49 -56.50 38.43
N ALA A 546 -37.37 -56.32 37.12
CA ALA A 546 -38.03 -55.33 36.24
C ALA A 546 -38.58 -53.99 36.78
N ASP A 547 -38.00 -53.35 37.81
CA ASP A 547 -38.34 -51.97 38.17
C ASP A 547 -37.27 -51.01 37.61
N PHE A 548 -37.69 -50.35 36.54
CA PHE A 548 -36.93 -49.59 35.54
C PHE A 548 -36.17 -48.34 36.05
N VAL A 549 -36.07 -48.13 37.38
CA VAL A 549 -35.65 -46.84 38.00
C VAL A 549 -34.46 -46.98 38.96
N GLY A 550 -34.05 -48.21 39.33
CA GLY A 550 -33.05 -48.47 40.39
C GLY A 550 -31.60 -48.77 39.93
N LEU A 551 -31.26 -48.59 38.65
CA LEU A 551 -29.99 -49.07 38.07
C LEU A 551 -28.70 -48.38 38.60
N SER A 552 -28.82 -47.28 39.36
CA SER A 552 -27.70 -46.36 39.64
C SER A 552 -26.81 -46.74 40.83
N ASN A 553 -27.30 -47.49 41.82
CA ASN A 553 -26.62 -47.57 43.13
C ASN A 553 -25.76 -48.82 43.38
N LYS A 554 -25.80 -49.84 42.51
CA LYS A 554 -24.99 -51.08 42.66
C LYS A 554 -23.88 -51.26 41.62
N LEU A 555 -23.99 -50.64 40.44
CA LEU A 555 -22.92 -50.68 39.43
C LEU A 555 -21.99 -49.48 39.60
N SER A 556 -20.68 -49.72 39.42
CA SER A 556 -19.72 -48.62 39.27
C SER A 556 -20.17 -47.71 38.11
N ALA A 557 -20.03 -46.39 38.27
CA ALA A 557 -20.47 -45.40 37.29
C ALA A 557 -19.96 -45.71 35.87
N ALA A 558 -18.70 -46.13 35.75
CA ALA A 558 -18.10 -46.53 34.48
C ALA A 558 -18.83 -47.72 33.82
N VAL A 559 -19.23 -48.72 34.61
CA VAL A 559 -19.94 -49.91 34.10
C VAL A 559 -21.37 -49.54 33.66
N ASN A 560 -22.05 -48.66 34.41
CA ASN A 560 -23.37 -48.16 34.04
C ASN A 560 -23.33 -47.38 32.70
N ILE A 561 -22.32 -46.52 32.52
CA ILE A 561 -22.10 -45.81 31.24
C ILE A 561 -21.81 -46.81 30.11
N ALA A 562 -20.86 -47.73 30.30
CA ALA A 562 -20.48 -48.71 29.30
C ALA A 562 -21.65 -49.61 28.88
N TYR A 563 -22.47 -50.03 29.85
CA TYR A 563 -23.68 -50.82 29.62
C TYR A 563 -24.70 -50.05 28.76
N ARG A 564 -25.04 -48.81 29.14
CA ARG A 564 -25.98 -47.96 28.37
C ARG A 564 -25.47 -47.67 26.95
N LEU A 565 -24.16 -47.50 26.78
CA LEU A 565 -23.54 -47.30 25.46
C LEU A 565 -23.64 -48.55 24.58
N THR A 566 -23.38 -49.73 25.14
CA THR A 566 -23.44 -50.99 24.38
C THR A 566 -24.86 -51.29 23.89
N CYS A 567 -25.88 -50.88 24.65
CA CYS A 567 -27.29 -51.05 24.30
C CYS A 567 -27.87 -49.95 23.38
N SER A 568 -27.23 -48.78 23.31
CA SER A 568 -27.73 -47.64 22.52
C SER A 568 -27.06 -47.59 21.15
N PHE A 569 -27.86 -47.62 20.07
CA PHE A 569 -27.35 -47.46 18.70
C PHE A 569 -28.33 -46.65 17.85
N GLY A 570 -27.86 -45.53 17.30
CA GLY A 570 -28.72 -44.57 16.62
C GLY A 570 -29.87 -44.12 17.51
N HIS A 571 -31.11 -44.32 17.04
CA HIS A 571 -32.35 -44.00 17.78
C HIS A 571 -32.98 -45.20 18.53
N LYS A 572 -32.28 -46.34 18.60
CA LYS A 572 -32.80 -47.58 19.20
C LYS A 572 -32.04 -47.92 20.49
N TYR A 573 -32.76 -48.54 21.42
CA TYR A 573 -32.21 -49.08 22.67
C TYR A 573 -32.54 -50.57 22.75
N ASP A 574 -31.55 -51.44 22.56
CA ASP A 574 -31.69 -52.88 22.72
C ASP A 574 -30.38 -53.49 23.23
N CYS A 575 -30.47 -54.11 24.41
CA CYS A 575 -29.36 -54.79 25.06
C CYS A 575 -29.24 -56.27 24.64
N SER A 576 -30.32 -56.85 24.10
CA SER A 576 -30.46 -58.29 23.90
C SER A 576 -29.50 -58.78 22.81
N GLY A 577 -28.52 -59.58 23.19
CA GLY A 577 -27.55 -60.16 22.25
C GLY A 577 -26.47 -59.20 21.72
N ARG A 578 -26.43 -57.93 22.16
CA ARG A 578 -25.27 -57.02 21.90
C ARG A 578 -24.22 -57.11 23.00
N ILE A 579 -24.63 -57.28 24.26
CA ILE A 579 -23.73 -57.45 25.40
C ILE A 579 -22.88 -58.71 25.19
N GLY A 580 -21.55 -58.57 25.26
CA GLY A 580 -20.59 -59.66 25.03
C GLY A 580 -20.25 -59.97 23.56
N LYS A 581 -21.07 -59.53 22.60
CA LYS A 581 -20.79 -59.68 21.15
C LYS A 581 -20.24 -58.41 20.51
N VAL A 582 -20.81 -57.27 20.85
CA VAL A 582 -20.41 -55.97 20.32
C VAL A 582 -19.34 -55.37 21.22
N ARG A 583 -18.20 -55.03 20.62
CA ARG A 583 -17.15 -54.26 21.27
C ARG A 583 -17.33 -52.78 20.94
N LEU A 584 -17.06 -51.90 21.91
CA LEU A 584 -17.09 -50.45 21.69
C LEU A 584 -15.96 -49.99 20.76
N VAL A 585 -14.79 -50.63 20.89
CA VAL A 585 -13.61 -50.42 20.05
C VAL A 585 -13.11 -51.79 19.58
N ASP A 586 -12.94 -51.95 18.28
CA ASP A 586 -12.43 -53.18 17.68
C ASP A 586 -10.93 -53.36 17.96
N GLU A 587 -10.41 -54.57 17.73
CA GLU A 587 -8.97 -54.89 17.88
C GLU A 587 -8.08 -54.02 16.98
N SER A 588 -8.60 -53.60 15.82
CA SER A 588 -7.96 -52.66 14.89
C SER A 588 -7.88 -51.22 15.41
N GLY A 589 -8.58 -50.90 16.50
CA GLY A 589 -8.67 -49.56 17.08
C GLY A 589 -9.76 -48.67 16.48
N THR A 590 -10.61 -49.21 15.59
CA THR A 590 -11.76 -48.50 15.05
C THR A 590 -12.92 -48.53 16.03
N ILE A 591 -13.59 -47.40 16.20
CA ILE A 591 -14.78 -47.31 17.05
C ILE A 591 -15.96 -47.87 16.28
N ASN A 592 -16.82 -48.63 16.95
CA ASN A 592 -18.00 -49.21 16.31
C ASN A 592 -18.87 -48.12 15.64
N VAL A 593 -19.14 -48.32 14.35
CA VAL A 593 -19.85 -47.35 13.49
C VAL A 593 -21.30 -47.15 13.92
N ASP A 594 -21.97 -48.22 14.40
CA ASP A 594 -23.39 -48.21 14.75
C ASP A 594 -23.72 -47.25 15.89
N GLY A 595 -22.83 -47.18 16.89
CA GLY A 595 -23.01 -46.40 18.12
C GLY A 595 -22.18 -45.12 18.15
N PHE A 596 -21.41 -44.80 17.10
CA PHE A 596 -20.42 -43.74 17.10
C PHE A 596 -20.95 -42.41 17.65
N TYR A 597 -22.07 -41.91 17.11
CA TYR A 597 -22.65 -40.64 17.53
C TYR A 597 -23.28 -40.67 18.93
N ASN A 598 -23.77 -41.82 19.39
CA ASN A 598 -24.19 -42.00 20.78
C ASN A 598 -22.96 -41.95 21.71
N TYR A 599 -21.84 -42.54 21.30
CA TYR A 599 -20.59 -42.52 22.05
C TYR A 599 -20.02 -41.11 22.15
N VAL A 600 -20.11 -40.30 21.09
CA VAL A 600 -19.67 -38.90 21.16
C VAL A 600 -20.52 -38.10 22.15
N THR A 601 -21.84 -38.26 22.14
CA THR A 601 -22.71 -37.62 23.14
C THR A 601 -22.31 -38.00 24.57
N ALA A 602 -22.06 -39.27 24.83
CA ALA A 602 -21.67 -39.72 26.16
C ALA A 602 -20.27 -39.22 26.56
N TRP A 603 -19.31 -39.24 25.63
CA TRP A 603 -17.95 -38.74 25.87
C TRP A 603 -17.95 -37.23 26.16
N TYR A 604 -18.66 -36.45 25.35
CA TYR A 604 -18.77 -34.99 25.50
C TYR A 604 -19.31 -34.58 26.88
N ASN A 605 -20.32 -35.29 27.39
CA ASN A 605 -20.95 -34.96 28.66
C ASN A 605 -20.25 -35.61 29.88
N SER A 606 -19.75 -36.84 29.75
CA SER A 606 -19.15 -37.59 30.88
C SER A 606 -17.68 -37.23 31.11
N ASP A 607 -16.92 -37.01 30.03
CA ASP A 607 -15.49 -36.70 30.07
C ASP A 607 -15.22 -35.32 29.47
N SER A 608 -15.92 -34.32 30.04
CA SER A 608 -15.78 -32.91 29.65
C SER A 608 -14.32 -32.43 29.71
N MET A 609 -13.52 -32.96 30.64
CA MET A 609 -12.09 -32.62 30.74
C MET A 609 -11.32 -33.04 29.49
N MET A 610 -11.43 -34.30 29.03
CA MET A 610 -10.71 -34.75 27.83
C MET A 610 -11.21 -34.04 26.57
N TYR A 611 -12.50 -33.69 26.50
CA TYR A 611 -13.02 -32.88 25.42
C TYR A 611 -12.31 -31.52 25.33
N HIS A 612 -12.24 -30.77 26.43
CA HIS A 612 -11.58 -29.46 26.44
C HIS A 612 -10.07 -29.55 26.18
N VAL A 613 -9.41 -30.58 26.70
CA VAL A 613 -7.99 -30.86 26.46
C VAL A 613 -7.70 -31.12 24.98
N SER A 614 -8.60 -31.84 24.30
CA SER A 614 -8.47 -32.13 22.87
C SER A 614 -8.58 -30.89 21.98
N GLN A 615 -9.05 -29.76 22.54
CA GLN A 615 -9.40 -28.53 21.82
C GLN A 615 -10.32 -28.77 20.62
N ALA A 616 -11.06 -29.88 20.62
CA ALA A 616 -12.09 -30.13 19.63
C ALA A 616 -13.24 -29.14 19.86
N SER A 617 -13.82 -28.70 18.75
CA SER A 617 -15.01 -27.88 18.74
C SER A 617 -15.98 -28.55 17.79
N PHE A 618 -17.08 -29.06 18.31
CA PHE A 618 -18.13 -29.70 17.52
C PHE A 618 -19.24 -28.70 17.24
N PHE A 619 -19.62 -28.55 15.97
CA PHE A 619 -20.80 -27.78 15.58
C PHE A 619 -21.66 -28.59 14.61
N PRO A 620 -22.96 -28.81 14.90
CA PRO A 620 -23.67 -28.44 16.14
C PRO A 620 -23.14 -29.19 17.38
N PRO A 621 -23.29 -28.64 18.60
CA PRO A 621 -22.86 -29.31 19.82
C PRO A 621 -23.71 -30.56 20.08
N PRO A 622 -23.13 -31.64 20.66
CA PRO A 622 -23.90 -32.81 21.09
C PRO A 622 -25.00 -32.44 22.10
N PRO A 623 -26.12 -33.20 22.13
CA PRO A 623 -27.16 -33.00 23.12
C PRO A 623 -26.65 -33.26 24.54
N HIS A 624 -27.24 -32.60 25.53
CA HIS A 624 -26.90 -32.83 26.93
C HIS A 624 -27.41 -34.21 27.38
N TRP A 625 -26.57 -34.97 28.09
CA TRP A 625 -26.91 -36.27 28.67
C TRP A 625 -26.15 -36.47 29.99
N SER A 626 -26.84 -36.97 31.02
CA SER A 626 -26.22 -37.32 32.30
C SER A 626 -26.66 -38.71 32.74
N TYR A 627 -25.72 -39.51 33.25
CA TYR A 627 -26.01 -40.82 33.82
C TYR A 627 -26.52 -40.74 35.27
N GLU A 628 -26.31 -39.61 35.94
CA GLU A 628 -26.66 -39.37 37.36
C GLU A 628 -28.13 -38.98 37.54
N ASP A 629 -28.76 -38.45 36.49
CA ASP A 629 -30.16 -38.07 36.52
C ASP A 629 -31.04 -39.32 36.38
N SER A 630 -31.71 -39.70 37.47
CA SER A 630 -32.64 -40.82 37.51
C SER A 630 -33.88 -40.62 36.63
N SER A 631 -34.18 -39.38 36.22
CA SER A 631 -35.29 -39.05 35.33
C SER A 631 -34.90 -39.08 33.84
N ALA A 632 -33.60 -39.14 33.54
CA ALA A 632 -33.12 -39.20 32.16
C ALA A 632 -33.34 -40.60 31.57
N PRO A 633 -33.68 -40.70 30.26
CA PRO A 633 -33.86 -42.00 29.61
C PRO A 633 -32.54 -42.80 29.65
N LEU A 634 -32.65 -44.12 29.85
CA LEU A 634 -31.48 -45.03 29.76
C LEU A 634 -30.79 -44.97 28.39
N PHE A 635 -31.54 -44.55 27.38
CA PHE A 635 -31.09 -44.33 26.02
C PHE A 635 -30.21 -43.06 25.91
N VAL A 636 -29.03 -43.23 25.31
CA VAL A 636 -28.14 -42.10 25.00
C VAL A 636 -28.56 -41.49 23.66
N PRO A 637 -28.98 -40.21 23.60
CA PRO A 637 -29.38 -39.59 22.34
C PRO A 637 -28.19 -39.45 21.38
N PRO A 638 -28.34 -39.81 20.09
CA PRO A 638 -27.27 -39.69 19.12
C PRO A 638 -27.00 -38.21 18.84
N ALA A 639 -25.73 -37.86 18.74
CA ALA A 639 -25.34 -36.56 18.20
C ALA A 639 -25.73 -36.47 16.71
N VAL A 640 -26.12 -35.27 16.27
CA VAL A 640 -26.24 -34.98 14.84
C VAL A 640 -24.83 -35.01 14.23
N PRO A 641 -24.64 -35.51 12.99
CA PRO A 641 -23.35 -35.44 12.31
C PRO A 641 -22.76 -34.03 12.34
N PHE A 642 -21.53 -33.91 12.83
CA PHE A 642 -20.88 -32.61 13.02
C PHE A 642 -20.52 -31.99 11.67
N ALA A 643 -20.95 -30.75 11.42
CA ALA A 643 -20.56 -30.01 10.23
C ALA A 643 -19.13 -29.44 10.35
N TYR A 644 -18.63 -29.29 11.58
CA TYR A 644 -17.32 -28.73 11.89
C TYR A 644 -16.65 -29.53 13.01
N SER A 645 -15.38 -29.87 12.80
CA SER A 645 -14.47 -30.32 13.85
C SER A 645 -13.05 -29.83 13.58
N GLN A 646 -12.22 -29.75 14.61
CA GLN A 646 -10.85 -29.25 14.49
C GLN A 646 -9.86 -30.14 15.25
N ILE A 647 -8.63 -30.21 14.73
CA ILE A 647 -7.52 -30.98 15.29
C ILE A 647 -6.36 -30.00 15.54
N PRO A 648 -5.89 -29.83 16.79
CA PRO A 648 -4.80 -28.91 17.10
C PRO A 648 -3.43 -29.48 16.68
N PHE A 649 -2.56 -28.59 16.25
CA PHE A 649 -1.15 -28.81 15.97
C PHE A 649 -0.34 -27.59 16.39
N TYR A 650 0.90 -27.82 16.77
CA TYR A 650 1.87 -26.77 16.99
C TYR A 650 2.99 -26.81 15.96
N LEU A 651 3.28 -25.64 15.42
CA LEU A 651 4.33 -25.43 14.43
C LEU A 651 5.54 -24.75 15.07
N THR A 652 6.74 -25.17 14.70
CA THR A 652 8.02 -24.65 15.20
C THR A 652 8.99 -24.36 14.04
N GLY A 653 10.05 -23.59 14.32
CA GLY A 653 11.08 -23.21 13.34
C GLY A 653 10.62 -22.19 12.30
N LEU A 654 9.59 -21.39 12.60
CA LEU A 654 8.99 -20.41 11.69
C LEU A 654 9.54 -18.99 11.95
N THR A 655 10.83 -18.78 11.68
CA THR A 655 11.48 -17.47 11.86
C THR A 655 11.32 -16.57 10.62
N ASP A 656 11.57 -17.13 9.44
CA ASP A 656 11.62 -16.36 8.19
C ASP A 656 10.39 -16.59 7.32
N THR A 657 9.99 -15.54 6.59
CA THR A 657 8.85 -15.59 5.67
C THR A 657 8.97 -16.69 4.60
N PRO A 658 10.13 -16.92 3.94
CA PRO A 658 10.27 -18.03 2.98
C PRO A 658 9.98 -19.41 3.60
N ILE A 659 10.40 -19.63 4.85
CA ILE A 659 10.17 -20.89 5.59
C ILE A 659 8.68 -21.04 5.89
N ILE A 660 8.02 -19.96 6.32
CA ILE A 660 6.57 -19.95 6.55
C ILE A 660 5.80 -20.28 5.26
N VAL A 661 6.20 -19.69 4.13
CA VAL A 661 5.58 -19.96 2.82
C VAL A 661 5.80 -21.41 2.40
N GLU A 662 6.98 -21.98 2.65
CA GLU A 662 7.26 -23.39 2.39
C GLU A 662 6.38 -24.32 3.24
N MET A 663 6.25 -24.03 4.54
CA MET A 663 5.37 -24.74 5.46
C MET A 663 3.91 -24.70 4.98
N ILE A 664 3.42 -23.52 4.58
CA ILE A 664 2.06 -23.36 4.07
C ILE A 664 1.86 -24.21 2.82
N LYS A 665 2.81 -24.22 1.88
CA LYS A 665 2.74 -25.05 0.66
C LYS A 665 2.66 -26.54 1.00
N GLU A 666 3.50 -27.03 1.91
CA GLU A 666 3.54 -28.43 2.30
C GLU A 666 2.20 -28.87 2.95
N ILE A 667 1.70 -28.09 3.90
CA ILE A 667 0.46 -28.43 4.62
C ILE A 667 -0.76 -28.30 3.70
N ARG A 668 -0.83 -27.24 2.86
CA ARG A 668 -1.91 -27.08 1.86
C ARG A 668 -1.92 -28.26 0.87
N ALA A 669 -0.77 -28.71 0.38
CA ALA A 669 -0.70 -29.86 -0.52
C ALA A 669 -1.25 -31.15 0.11
N VAL A 670 -1.00 -31.37 1.41
CA VAL A 670 -1.61 -32.48 2.15
C VAL A 670 -3.11 -32.30 2.26
N CYS A 671 -3.58 -31.11 2.62
CA CYS A 671 -5.01 -30.81 2.70
C CYS A 671 -5.74 -31.04 1.37
N ASP A 672 -5.19 -30.55 0.27
CA ASP A 672 -5.75 -30.69 -1.08
C ASP A 672 -5.81 -32.16 -1.50
N LYS A 673 -4.79 -32.96 -1.17
CA LYS A 673 -4.79 -34.41 -1.41
C LYS A 673 -5.99 -35.09 -0.74
N PHE A 674 -6.21 -34.85 0.55
CA PHE A 674 -7.30 -35.47 1.28
C PHE A 674 -8.67 -34.88 0.93
N ALA A 675 -8.73 -33.61 0.51
CA ALA A 675 -9.93 -33.00 -0.03
C ALA A 675 -10.38 -33.72 -1.32
N ASN A 676 -9.44 -34.04 -2.21
CA ASN A 676 -9.70 -34.82 -3.43
C ASN A 676 -10.11 -36.27 -3.14
N GLU A 677 -9.68 -36.86 -2.01
CA GLU A 677 -10.09 -38.19 -1.54
C GLU A 677 -11.48 -38.20 -0.85
N GLY A 678 -12.18 -37.06 -0.82
CA GLY A 678 -13.53 -36.92 -0.29
C GLY A 678 -13.61 -36.47 1.18
N LEU A 679 -12.51 -36.01 1.78
CA LEU A 679 -12.48 -35.44 3.12
C LEU A 679 -12.26 -33.92 3.04
N PRO A 680 -13.33 -33.08 2.95
CA PRO A 680 -13.17 -31.64 2.85
C PRO A 680 -12.56 -31.06 4.13
N ASN A 681 -11.39 -30.44 3.96
CA ASN A 681 -10.56 -29.97 5.06
C ASN A 681 -9.80 -28.70 4.67
N PHE A 682 -9.38 -27.93 5.67
CA PHE A 682 -8.48 -26.78 5.46
C PHE A 682 -7.67 -26.49 6.75
N PRO A 683 -6.44 -25.97 6.62
CA PRO A 683 -5.68 -25.47 7.75
C PRO A 683 -6.19 -24.08 8.17
N SER A 684 -6.22 -23.84 9.48
CA SER A 684 -6.57 -22.57 10.10
C SER A 684 -5.47 -22.18 11.08
N GLY A 685 -5.10 -20.90 11.10
CA GLY A 685 -4.07 -20.36 11.99
C GLY A 685 -3.55 -19.01 11.50
N ILE A 686 -2.88 -18.28 12.38
CA ILE A 686 -2.36 -16.93 12.10
C ILE A 686 -1.39 -16.94 10.91
N ALA A 687 -0.54 -17.98 10.81
CA ALA A 687 0.38 -18.14 9.70
C ALA A 687 -0.35 -18.23 8.35
N PHE A 688 -1.42 -19.03 8.28
CA PHE A 688 -2.21 -19.21 7.06
C PHE A 688 -3.00 -17.96 6.70
N THR A 689 -3.54 -17.21 7.66
CA THR A 689 -4.31 -16.00 7.36
C THR A 689 -3.45 -14.85 6.81
N PHE A 690 -2.23 -14.66 7.32
CA PHE A 690 -1.39 -13.50 6.94
C PHE A 690 -0.33 -13.80 5.89
N TRP A 691 0.25 -15.01 5.85
CA TRP A 691 1.34 -15.32 4.91
C TRP A 691 0.89 -15.98 3.61
N GLU A 692 -0.37 -16.39 3.50
CA GLU A 692 -0.94 -16.97 2.27
C GLU A 692 -0.88 -16.01 1.08
N GLN A 693 -0.92 -14.69 1.33
CA GLN A 693 -0.75 -13.66 0.28
C GLN A 693 0.58 -13.76 -0.48
N TYR A 694 1.64 -14.29 0.15
CA TYR A 694 2.96 -14.41 -0.47
C TYR A 694 3.05 -15.57 -1.47
N LEU A 695 2.13 -16.55 -1.44
CA LEU A 695 2.15 -17.71 -2.33
C LEU A 695 2.07 -17.31 -3.81
N HIS A 696 1.20 -16.34 -4.11
CA HIS A 696 0.89 -15.91 -5.48
C HIS A 696 1.37 -14.48 -5.76
N LEU A 697 2.08 -13.84 -4.82
CA LEU A 697 2.48 -12.43 -4.94
C LEU A 697 3.32 -12.16 -6.18
N SER A 698 4.33 -12.98 -6.46
CA SER A 698 5.22 -12.79 -7.61
C SER A 698 4.50 -12.98 -8.94
N SER A 699 3.61 -13.98 -9.05
CA SER A 699 2.79 -14.21 -10.24
C SER A 699 1.83 -13.05 -10.48
N ASN A 700 1.15 -12.58 -9.42
CA ASN A 700 0.22 -11.46 -9.50
C ASN A 700 0.93 -10.14 -9.84
N LEU A 701 2.13 -9.92 -9.28
CA LEU A 701 2.96 -8.75 -9.58
C LEU A 701 3.40 -8.75 -11.04
N LEU A 702 3.90 -9.89 -11.55
CA LEU A 702 4.30 -10.01 -12.95
C LEU A 702 3.11 -9.77 -13.88
N GLN A 703 1.94 -10.33 -13.57
CA GLN A 703 0.72 -10.09 -14.33
C GLN A 703 0.33 -8.60 -14.32
N ALA A 704 0.37 -7.95 -13.16
CA ALA A 704 0.06 -6.52 -13.03
C ALA A 704 1.04 -5.64 -13.83
N ILE A 705 2.35 -5.92 -13.76
CA ILE A 705 3.39 -5.22 -14.53
C ILE A 705 3.18 -5.39 -16.04
N CYS A 706 2.87 -6.61 -16.50
CA CYS A 706 2.57 -6.86 -17.91
C CYS A 706 1.31 -6.10 -18.39
N VAL A 707 0.26 -6.09 -17.58
CA VAL A 707 -0.99 -5.37 -17.89
C VAL A 707 -0.74 -3.87 -17.98
N ILE A 708 -0.05 -3.27 -17.01
CA ILE A 708 0.24 -1.83 -17.04
C ILE A 708 1.21 -1.48 -18.17
N ALA A 709 2.23 -2.29 -18.43
CA ALA A 709 3.17 -2.06 -19.53
C ALA A 709 2.44 -2.07 -20.89
N PHE A 710 1.53 -3.02 -21.10
CA PHE A 710 0.70 -3.06 -22.31
C PHE A 710 -0.25 -1.86 -22.40
N ALA A 711 -0.92 -1.49 -21.29
CA ALA A 711 -1.84 -0.36 -21.26
C ALA A 711 -1.12 0.97 -21.54
N VAL A 712 0.03 1.20 -20.91
CA VAL A 712 0.87 2.38 -21.12
C VAL A 712 1.38 2.42 -22.56
N PHE A 713 1.90 1.32 -23.11
CA PHE A 713 2.31 1.26 -24.52
C PHE A 713 1.17 1.66 -25.47
N PHE A 714 -0.03 1.11 -25.25
CA PHE A 714 -1.19 1.40 -26.08
C PHE A 714 -1.62 2.87 -26.00
N VAL A 715 -1.71 3.42 -24.78
CA VAL A 715 -2.08 4.83 -24.55
C VAL A 715 -1.06 5.78 -25.16
N ILE A 716 0.23 5.55 -24.92
CA ILE A 716 1.31 6.36 -25.47
C ILE A 716 1.31 6.29 -27.01
N SER A 717 1.16 5.10 -27.58
CA SER A 717 1.10 4.93 -29.04
C SER A 717 -0.11 5.64 -29.65
N LEU A 718 -1.25 5.67 -28.96
CA LEU A 718 -2.47 6.31 -29.43
C LEU A 718 -2.40 7.84 -29.32
N ILE A 719 -1.85 8.38 -28.23
CA ILE A 719 -1.74 9.82 -28.01
C ILE A 719 -0.68 10.45 -28.93
N ILE A 720 0.48 9.79 -29.08
CA ILE A 720 1.59 10.29 -29.92
C ILE A 720 1.39 9.92 -31.41
N CYS A 721 0.54 8.95 -31.73
CA CYS A 721 0.39 8.39 -33.08
C CYS A 721 1.69 7.82 -33.68
N ASN A 722 2.65 7.44 -32.83
CA ASN A 722 3.95 6.90 -33.24
C ASN A 722 4.35 5.68 -32.37
N PRO A 723 4.13 4.43 -32.84
CA PRO A 723 4.42 3.23 -32.06
C PRO A 723 5.92 3.00 -31.83
N TRP A 724 6.79 3.53 -32.69
CA TRP A 724 8.24 3.43 -32.51
C TRP A 724 8.70 4.26 -31.31
N ALA A 725 8.21 5.49 -31.19
CA ALA A 725 8.48 6.35 -30.05
C ALA A 725 7.95 5.73 -28.73
N ALA A 726 6.75 5.15 -28.78
CA ALA A 726 6.19 4.39 -27.66
C ALA A 726 7.09 3.20 -27.26
N GLY A 727 7.62 2.46 -28.23
CA GLY A 727 8.54 1.35 -27.97
C GLY A 727 9.84 1.77 -27.26
N VAL A 728 10.41 2.93 -27.64
CA VAL A 728 11.61 3.48 -26.97
C VAL A 728 11.31 3.84 -25.52
N ILE A 729 10.16 4.46 -25.25
CA ILE A 729 9.72 4.76 -23.87
C ILE A 729 9.59 3.46 -23.07
N MET A 730 8.92 2.45 -23.63
CA MET A 730 8.70 1.18 -22.94
C MET A 730 9.99 0.45 -22.57
N ILE A 731 11.02 0.48 -23.42
CA ILE A 731 12.33 -0.11 -23.10
C ILE A 731 12.91 0.53 -21.84
N ILE A 732 12.81 1.85 -21.71
CA ILE A 732 13.32 2.58 -20.54
C ILE A 732 12.46 2.34 -19.31
N LEU A 733 11.13 2.27 -19.45
CA LEU A 733 10.26 1.94 -18.32
C LEU A 733 10.53 0.54 -17.77
N VAL A 734 10.74 -0.45 -18.64
CA VAL A 734 11.13 -1.81 -18.23
C VAL A 734 12.50 -1.80 -17.54
N LEU A 735 13.47 -1.07 -18.08
CA LEU A 735 14.77 -0.90 -17.42
C LEU A 735 14.62 -0.29 -16.02
N MET A 736 13.86 0.81 -15.89
CA MET A 736 13.62 1.49 -14.61
C MET A 736 12.96 0.59 -13.57
N THR A 737 12.00 -0.24 -13.98
CA THR A 737 11.36 -1.19 -13.06
C THR A 737 12.31 -2.28 -12.57
N ILE A 738 13.21 -2.79 -13.42
CA ILE A 738 14.24 -3.75 -13.03
C ILE A 738 15.27 -3.10 -12.09
N GLU A 739 15.71 -1.88 -12.40
CA GLU A 739 16.65 -1.14 -11.55
C GLU A 739 16.06 -0.83 -10.17
N LEU A 740 14.79 -0.42 -10.12
CA LEU A 740 14.08 -0.20 -8.86
C LEU A 740 13.94 -1.52 -8.07
N ALA A 741 13.41 -2.58 -8.70
CA ALA A 741 13.27 -3.89 -8.04
C ALA A 741 14.60 -4.43 -7.53
N GLY A 742 15.70 -4.19 -8.25
CA GLY A 742 17.04 -4.53 -7.82
C GLY A 742 17.55 -3.66 -6.67
N PHE A 743 17.27 -2.36 -6.69
CA PHE A 743 17.58 -1.46 -5.58
C PHE A 743 16.90 -1.92 -4.28
N LEU A 744 15.64 -2.38 -4.32
CA LEU A 744 14.98 -2.96 -3.15
C LEU A 744 15.80 -4.11 -2.54
N GLY A 745 16.27 -5.04 -3.38
CA GLY A 745 17.08 -6.17 -2.93
C GLY A 745 18.46 -5.77 -2.40
N LEU A 746 19.12 -4.78 -3.03
CA LEU A 746 20.43 -4.26 -2.58
C LEU A 746 20.33 -3.47 -1.27
N ALA A 747 19.23 -2.73 -1.07
CA ALA A 747 18.96 -1.98 0.15
C ALA A 747 18.48 -2.87 1.32
N GLY A 748 18.33 -4.18 1.10
CA GLY A 748 17.79 -5.11 2.12
C GLY A 748 16.31 -4.87 2.42
N ILE A 749 15.57 -4.22 1.50
CA ILE A 749 14.13 -4.00 1.61
C ILE A 749 13.43 -5.27 1.11
N LYS A 750 12.72 -5.94 2.01
CA LYS A 750 12.00 -7.19 1.69
C LYS A 750 10.87 -6.94 0.69
N LEU A 751 10.69 -7.84 -0.26
CA LEU A 751 9.58 -7.77 -1.22
C LEU A 751 8.27 -8.13 -0.52
N ASN A 752 7.40 -7.15 -0.42
CA ASN A 752 6.06 -7.26 0.14
C ASN A 752 5.03 -6.65 -0.80
N PRO A 753 3.73 -6.84 -0.55
CA PRO A 753 2.70 -6.30 -1.42
C PRO A 753 2.67 -4.77 -1.51
N VAL A 754 3.16 -4.07 -0.49
CA VAL A 754 3.26 -2.60 -0.46
C VAL A 754 4.31 -2.13 -1.47
N SER A 755 5.52 -2.69 -1.39
CA SER A 755 6.61 -2.46 -2.34
C SER A 755 6.24 -2.90 -3.76
N ALA A 756 5.39 -3.92 -3.90
CA ALA A 756 4.83 -4.35 -5.18
C ALA A 756 3.96 -3.25 -5.80
N VAL A 757 3.12 -2.56 -5.01
CA VAL A 757 2.39 -1.36 -5.47
C VAL A 757 3.38 -0.29 -5.90
N THR A 758 4.43 -0.02 -5.12
CA THR A 758 5.44 0.98 -5.48
C THR A 758 6.11 0.69 -6.83
N ILE A 759 6.44 -0.58 -7.11
CA ILE A 759 6.98 -1.02 -8.41
C ILE A 759 5.96 -0.84 -9.54
N ILE A 760 4.67 -1.09 -9.29
CA ILE A 760 3.62 -0.83 -10.29
C ILE A 760 3.49 0.67 -10.56
N THR A 761 3.49 1.49 -9.52
CA THR A 761 3.43 2.96 -9.61
C THR A 761 4.65 3.57 -10.28
N ALA A 762 5.80 2.90 -10.19
CA ALA A 762 7.03 3.32 -10.86
C ALA A 762 6.90 3.35 -12.39
N VAL A 763 6.06 2.48 -12.97
CA VAL A 763 5.77 2.52 -14.41
C VAL A 763 5.04 3.82 -14.77
N GLY A 764 4.08 4.26 -13.95
CA GLY A 764 3.34 5.51 -14.17
C GLY A 764 4.24 6.73 -14.02
N ILE A 765 4.88 6.87 -12.86
CA ILE A 765 5.76 8.02 -12.55
C ILE A 765 6.96 8.06 -13.51
N GLY A 766 7.46 6.92 -13.98
CA GLY A 766 8.52 6.86 -15.00
C GLY A 766 8.14 7.47 -16.35
N VAL A 767 6.85 7.48 -16.71
CA VAL A 767 6.37 8.10 -17.95
C VAL A 767 6.55 9.62 -17.89
N GLU A 768 6.41 10.24 -16.71
CA GLU A 768 6.62 11.68 -16.49
C GLU A 768 8.01 12.10 -16.98
N PHE A 769 9.05 11.39 -16.56
CA PHE A 769 10.43 11.72 -16.92
C PHE A 769 10.78 11.45 -18.39
N THR A 770 10.05 10.56 -19.07
CA THR A 770 10.41 10.08 -20.42
C THR A 770 9.54 10.67 -21.53
N ALA A 771 8.24 10.87 -21.28
CA ALA A 771 7.29 11.34 -22.28
C ALA A 771 7.60 12.76 -22.77
N HIS A 772 7.94 13.68 -21.85
CA HIS A 772 8.26 15.08 -22.21
C HIS A 772 9.45 15.16 -23.17
N VAL A 773 10.50 14.38 -22.89
CA VAL A 773 11.72 14.37 -23.70
C VAL A 773 11.45 13.79 -25.08
N VAL A 774 10.68 12.70 -25.17
CA VAL A 774 10.32 12.08 -26.45
C VAL A 774 9.41 13.00 -27.28
N LEU A 775 8.42 13.64 -26.66
CA LEU A 775 7.54 14.57 -27.36
C LEU A 775 8.34 15.76 -27.92
N ALA A 776 9.25 16.33 -27.13
CA ALA A 776 10.13 17.40 -27.60
C ALA A 776 11.12 16.93 -28.70
N PHE A 777 11.55 15.68 -28.68
CA PHE A 777 12.36 15.10 -29.75
C PHE A 777 11.57 14.95 -31.06
N LEU A 778 10.32 14.48 -30.98
CA LEU A 778 9.43 14.32 -32.13
C LEU A 778 9.12 15.64 -32.82
N THR A 779 8.90 16.71 -32.06
CA THR A 779 8.61 18.05 -32.59
C THR A 779 9.84 18.86 -33.01
N SER A 780 11.05 18.37 -32.72
CA SER A 780 12.30 19.04 -33.12
C SER A 780 12.72 18.66 -34.53
N LEU A 781 13.26 19.63 -35.27
CA LEU A 781 13.74 19.47 -36.66
C LEU A 781 15.25 19.16 -36.73
N GLY A 782 15.68 18.54 -37.82
CA GLY A 782 17.09 18.29 -38.15
C GLY A 782 17.57 16.86 -37.90
N THR A 783 18.90 16.67 -37.83
CA THR A 783 19.50 15.35 -37.60
C THR A 783 19.18 14.83 -36.20
N ARG A 784 19.27 13.50 -35.99
CA ARG A 784 19.01 12.86 -34.67
C ARG A 784 19.78 13.51 -33.52
N GLU A 785 21.02 13.90 -33.76
CA GLU A 785 21.86 14.57 -32.76
C GLU A 785 21.38 16.00 -32.45
N ARG A 786 21.03 16.79 -33.47
CA ARG A 786 20.49 18.14 -33.27
C ARG A 786 19.12 18.12 -32.60
N ARG A 787 18.26 17.16 -32.98
CA ARG A 787 16.96 16.92 -32.35
C ARG A 787 17.10 16.54 -30.88
N MET A 788 18.08 15.70 -30.55
CA MET A 788 18.41 15.39 -29.15
C MET A 788 18.80 16.64 -28.38
N VAL A 789 19.69 17.48 -28.93
CA VAL A 789 20.10 18.74 -28.29
C VAL A 789 18.91 19.67 -28.08
N ALA A 790 18.08 19.88 -29.10
CA ALA A 790 16.90 20.74 -29.02
C ALA A 790 15.84 20.22 -28.03
N ALA A 791 15.66 18.90 -27.96
CA ALA A 791 14.73 18.29 -27.00
C ALA A 791 15.18 18.50 -25.57
N VAL A 792 16.46 18.23 -25.27
CA VAL A 792 17.03 18.41 -23.93
C VAL A 792 17.00 19.89 -23.53
N ASP A 793 17.34 20.81 -24.43
CA ASP A 793 17.35 22.26 -24.16
C ASP A 793 15.98 22.79 -23.70
N ARG A 794 14.90 22.30 -24.33
CA ARG A 794 13.52 22.70 -23.98
C ARG A 794 12.99 22.05 -22.70
N VAL A 795 13.35 20.79 -22.44
CA VAL A 795 12.65 19.95 -21.44
C VAL A 795 13.42 19.80 -20.12
N PHE A 796 14.72 20.09 -20.10
CA PHE A 796 15.56 19.85 -18.92
C PHE A 796 15.09 20.59 -17.66
N VAL A 797 14.80 21.90 -17.77
CA VAL A 797 14.40 22.72 -16.62
C VAL A 797 13.04 22.30 -16.04
N PRO A 798 11.97 22.11 -16.83
CA PRO A 798 10.69 21.59 -16.33
C PRO A 798 10.83 20.26 -15.60
N VAL A 799 11.52 19.28 -16.20
CA VAL A 799 11.61 17.91 -15.66
C VAL A 799 12.39 17.88 -14.35
N ILE A 800 13.44 18.70 -14.21
CA ILE A 800 14.19 18.81 -12.95
C ILE A 800 13.32 19.48 -11.86
N HIS A 801 12.59 20.55 -12.18
CA HIS A 801 11.68 21.17 -11.20
C HIS A 801 10.55 20.24 -10.79
N GLY A 802 10.05 19.44 -11.74
CA GLY A 802 9.09 18.36 -11.52
C GLY A 802 9.61 17.30 -10.55
N ALA A 803 10.78 16.74 -10.85
CA ALA A 803 11.47 15.78 -9.99
C ALA A 803 11.73 16.32 -8.57
N PHE A 804 12.13 17.59 -8.44
CA PHE A 804 12.31 18.20 -7.13
C PHE A 804 10.98 18.39 -6.41
N SER A 805 9.89 18.76 -7.10
CA SER A 805 8.57 18.89 -6.48
C SER A 805 8.04 17.54 -5.99
N THR A 806 8.19 16.46 -6.76
CA THR A 806 7.79 15.12 -6.32
C THR A 806 8.64 14.65 -5.13
N LEU A 807 9.96 14.89 -5.15
CA LEU A 807 10.86 14.60 -4.03
C LEU A 807 10.47 15.39 -2.77
N LEU A 808 10.14 16.67 -2.94
CA LEU A 808 9.73 17.55 -1.85
C LEU A 808 8.36 17.16 -1.27
N GLY A 809 7.45 16.64 -2.10
CA GLY A 809 6.19 16.07 -1.63
C GLY A 809 6.44 14.87 -0.73
N ILE A 810 7.28 13.93 -1.15
CA ILE A 810 7.55 12.71 -0.38
C ILE A 810 8.53 12.92 0.79
N ILE A 811 9.32 13.99 0.84
CA ILE A 811 10.30 14.21 1.93
C ILE A 811 9.65 14.27 3.31
N MET A 812 8.37 14.66 3.38
CA MET A 812 7.58 14.67 4.62
C MET A 812 7.36 13.27 5.18
N LEU A 813 7.34 12.24 4.32
CA LEU A 813 7.25 10.85 4.74
C LEU A 813 8.50 10.39 5.51
N ALA A 814 9.64 11.06 5.33
CA ALA A 814 10.88 10.77 6.08
C ALA A 814 10.76 11.13 7.57
N PHE A 815 9.86 12.05 7.92
CA PHE A 815 9.58 12.45 9.30
C PHE A 815 8.44 11.64 9.94
N SER A 816 7.99 10.57 9.27
CA SER A 816 7.02 9.65 9.87
C SER A 816 7.65 8.88 11.03
N GLU A 817 6.91 8.72 12.12
CA GLU A 817 7.33 7.92 13.28
C GLU A 817 7.41 6.41 12.98
N PHE A 818 6.87 6.00 11.83
CA PHE A 818 6.78 4.60 11.41
C PHE A 818 7.91 4.28 10.43
N GLU A 819 8.83 3.41 10.84
CA GLU A 819 9.92 2.93 9.97
C GLU A 819 9.38 2.29 8.69
N PHE A 820 8.22 1.62 8.77
CA PHE A 820 7.51 1.10 7.62
C PHE A 820 7.28 2.16 6.51
N VAL A 821 6.82 3.36 6.88
CA VAL A 821 6.56 4.44 5.92
C VAL A 821 7.87 4.97 5.34
N VAL A 822 8.86 5.18 6.20
CA VAL A 822 10.18 5.70 5.79
C VAL A 822 10.88 4.72 4.85
N LYS A 823 10.92 3.43 5.19
CA LYS A 823 11.67 2.40 4.46
C LYS A 823 10.98 1.98 3.17
N TYR A 824 9.68 1.73 3.19
CA TYR A 824 8.97 1.15 2.03
C TYR A 824 8.39 2.21 1.07
N PHE A 825 8.15 3.43 1.55
CA PHE A 825 7.66 4.52 0.70
C PHE A 825 8.73 5.58 0.47
N PHE A 826 9.24 6.27 1.51
CA PHE A 826 10.18 7.38 1.29
C PHE A 826 11.46 6.95 0.55
N VAL A 827 12.16 5.92 1.05
CA VAL A 827 13.42 5.45 0.43
C VAL A 827 13.19 4.91 -0.99
N VAL A 828 12.14 4.10 -1.19
CA VAL A 828 11.85 3.49 -2.50
C VAL A 828 11.39 4.55 -3.52
N MET A 829 10.52 5.48 -3.13
CA MET A 829 10.05 6.57 -4.01
C MET A 829 11.18 7.58 -4.32
N SER A 830 12.07 7.85 -3.36
CA SER A 830 13.25 8.69 -3.61
C SER A 830 14.20 8.02 -4.60
N ALA A 831 14.41 6.71 -4.47
CA ALA A 831 15.20 5.93 -5.43
C ALA A 831 14.55 5.92 -6.82
N LEU A 832 13.23 5.77 -6.90
CA LEU A 832 12.47 5.88 -8.15
C LEU A 832 12.69 7.22 -8.84
N ILE A 833 12.60 8.34 -8.12
CA ILE A 833 12.83 9.68 -8.69
C ILE A 833 14.28 9.82 -9.17
N ALA A 834 15.26 9.39 -8.37
CA ALA A 834 16.67 9.45 -8.75
C ALA A 834 16.97 8.62 -10.01
N ILE A 835 16.49 7.37 -10.05
CA ILE A 835 16.60 6.47 -11.21
C ILE A 835 15.87 7.06 -12.42
N GLY A 836 14.69 7.64 -12.22
CA GLY A 836 13.89 8.26 -13.27
C GLY A 836 14.52 9.49 -13.90
N VAL A 837 15.14 10.37 -13.10
CA VAL A 837 15.88 11.53 -13.60
C VAL A 837 17.12 11.09 -14.39
N VAL A 838 17.89 10.13 -13.87
CA VAL A 838 19.08 9.60 -14.57
C VAL A 838 18.70 8.96 -15.90
N ASN A 839 17.70 8.08 -15.92
CA ASN A 839 17.28 7.40 -17.14
C ASN A 839 16.55 8.34 -18.12
N GLY A 840 15.72 9.24 -17.63
CA GLY A 840 14.94 10.19 -18.45
C GLY A 840 15.79 11.30 -19.07
N LEU A 841 16.79 11.84 -18.35
CA LEU A 841 17.59 12.97 -18.84
C LEU A 841 18.97 12.58 -19.39
N ALA A 842 19.52 11.41 -19.06
CA ALA A 842 20.82 10.96 -19.58
C ALA A 842 20.68 9.81 -20.59
N LEU A 843 20.06 8.70 -20.20
CA LEU A 843 19.97 7.51 -21.06
C LEU A 843 19.06 7.73 -22.27
N LEU A 844 17.87 8.28 -22.05
CA LEU A 844 16.86 8.49 -23.10
C LEU A 844 17.37 9.39 -24.25
N PRO A 845 17.98 10.56 -24.02
CA PRO A 845 18.54 11.38 -25.10
C PRO A 845 19.61 10.64 -25.91
N VAL A 846 20.47 9.86 -25.26
CA VAL A 846 21.50 9.06 -25.95
C VAL A 846 20.84 8.00 -26.83
N LEU A 847 19.85 7.27 -26.30
CA LEU A 847 19.11 6.24 -27.02
C LEU A 847 18.35 6.84 -28.23
N LEU A 848 17.70 8.00 -28.06
CA LEU A 848 17.04 8.73 -29.15
C LEU A 848 18.03 9.20 -30.22
N SER A 849 19.25 9.56 -29.85
CA SER A 849 20.27 9.94 -30.84
C SER A 849 20.71 8.77 -31.73
N LEU A 850 20.62 7.53 -31.22
CA LEU A 850 21.03 6.31 -31.93
C LEU A 850 19.87 5.65 -32.69
N ILE A 851 18.76 5.40 -31.99
CA ILE A 851 17.61 4.58 -32.43
C ILE A 851 16.34 5.43 -32.57
N GLY A 852 16.42 6.76 -32.48
CA GLY A 852 15.24 7.63 -32.53
C GLY A 852 14.46 7.55 -33.85
N PRO A 853 13.12 7.75 -33.79
CA PRO A 853 12.25 7.74 -34.96
C PRO A 853 12.68 8.78 -36.01
N PRO A 854 12.37 8.53 -37.30
CA PRO A 854 12.61 9.52 -38.35
C PRO A 854 11.85 10.83 -38.06
N CYS A 855 12.31 11.93 -38.64
CA CYS A 855 11.66 13.23 -38.49
C CYS A 855 10.32 13.22 -39.22
N GLU A 856 9.25 13.71 -38.59
CA GLU A 856 7.90 13.75 -39.18
C GLU A 856 7.79 14.76 -40.31
N VAL A 857 8.52 15.88 -40.19
CA VAL A 857 8.55 16.95 -41.18
C VAL A 857 9.98 17.13 -41.66
N ASN A 858 10.21 16.88 -42.94
CA ASN A 858 11.48 17.18 -43.60
C ASN A 858 11.27 18.37 -44.56
N PRO A 859 12.10 19.41 -44.49
CA PRO A 859 12.06 20.50 -45.45
C PRO A 859 12.33 19.97 -46.88
N VAL A 860 11.53 20.43 -47.84
CA VAL A 860 11.54 19.98 -49.25
C VAL A 860 12.88 20.27 -49.93
N ASP A 861 13.62 21.28 -49.46
CA ASP A 861 14.93 21.68 -49.97
C ASP A 861 16.07 20.71 -49.60
N GLY A 862 15.81 19.68 -48.79
CA GLY A 862 16.83 18.73 -48.32
C GLY A 862 17.86 19.35 -47.36
N THR A 863 17.70 20.61 -46.99
CA THR A 863 18.54 21.32 -46.02
C THR A 863 18.04 21.06 -44.60
N ASP A 864 18.94 20.76 -43.66
CA ASP A 864 18.60 20.51 -42.25
C ASP A 864 18.06 21.75 -41.47
N ARG A 865 17.68 22.83 -42.17
CA ARG A 865 17.22 24.11 -41.60
C ARG A 865 16.06 24.66 -42.43
N LEU A 866 15.08 25.26 -41.74
CA LEU A 866 14.12 26.18 -42.37
C LEU A 866 14.85 27.49 -42.68
N ALA A 867 14.65 28.04 -43.88
CA ALA A 867 15.19 29.35 -44.20
C ALA A 867 14.64 30.40 -43.21
N PRO A 868 15.46 31.36 -42.75
CA PRO A 868 14.93 32.49 -42.01
C PRO A 868 13.82 33.16 -42.79
N PRO A 869 12.71 33.57 -42.17
CA PRO A 869 11.79 34.47 -42.84
C PRO A 869 12.60 35.67 -43.36
N PRO A 870 12.38 36.11 -44.61
CA PRO A 870 13.11 37.25 -45.16
C PRO A 870 12.94 38.43 -44.20
N ALA A 871 14.06 39.07 -43.83
CA ALA A 871 14.03 40.23 -42.94
C ALA A 871 12.97 41.19 -43.47
N LEU A 872 12.03 41.61 -42.60
CA LEU A 872 11.04 42.62 -42.92
C LEU A 872 11.80 43.79 -43.55
N ARG A 873 11.61 43.95 -44.87
CA ARG A 873 12.30 44.95 -45.67
C ARG A 873 11.94 46.29 -45.03
N ARG A 874 12.87 46.86 -44.28
CA ARG A 874 12.76 48.21 -43.71
C ARG A 874 12.66 49.15 -44.90
N LYS A 875 11.44 49.39 -45.38
CA LYS A 875 11.14 50.34 -46.45
C LYS A 875 11.71 51.69 -46.04
N ASP A 876 12.82 52.03 -46.67
CA ASP A 876 13.33 53.35 -47.00
C ASP A 876 12.87 54.53 -46.12
N ASN A 877 13.43 54.64 -44.91
CA ASN A 877 13.56 55.93 -44.22
C ASN A 877 14.91 56.62 -44.51
N LYS A 878 15.68 56.13 -45.49
CA LYS A 878 16.90 56.79 -45.98
C LYS A 878 16.68 57.75 -47.15
N ARG A 879 15.50 57.78 -47.79
CA ARG A 879 15.17 58.81 -48.81
C ARG A 879 14.59 60.09 -48.21
N HIS A 880 13.90 60.02 -47.07
CA HIS A 880 13.23 61.21 -46.52
C HIS A 880 14.12 62.09 -45.61
N ILE A 881 15.26 61.59 -45.13
CA ILE A 881 16.23 62.39 -44.35
C ILE A 881 17.25 63.08 -45.27
N GLN A 882 17.51 62.52 -46.45
CA GLN A 882 18.37 63.16 -47.45
C GLN A 882 17.60 64.26 -48.22
N GLU A 883 16.28 64.09 -48.44
CA GLU A 883 15.42 65.11 -49.06
C GLU A 883 15.11 66.31 -48.14
N MET A 884 15.11 66.15 -46.81
CA MET A 884 14.92 67.27 -45.87
C MET A 884 16.19 68.11 -45.63
N GLN A 885 17.38 67.57 -45.94
CA GLN A 885 18.65 68.30 -45.85
C GLN A 885 19.05 68.97 -47.18
N THR A 886 18.48 68.56 -48.31
CA THR A 886 18.62 69.26 -49.60
C THR A 886 17.55 70.33 -49.84
N HIS A 887 16.46 70.37 -49.07
CA HIS A 887 15.43 71.41 -49.20
C HIS A 887 15.71 72.71 -48.41
N ARG A 888 16.90 72.86 -47.80
CA ARG A 888 17.32 74.08 -47.08
C ARG A 888 18.53 74.80 -47.72
N ARG A 889 18.91 74.38 -48.92
CA ARG A 889 19.93 75.04 -49.76
C ARG A 889 19.41 74.99 -51.19
N ASN A 890 19.26 76.16 -51.83
CA ASN A 890 18.77 76.40 -53.18
C ASN A 890 17.27 76.72 -53.30
N ASP A 891 16.83 77.76 -52.59
CA ASP A 891 16.06 78.82 -53.25
C ASP A 891 17.07 79.74 -53.96
N SER A 892 17.49 79.37 -55.17
CA SER A 892 18.02 80.28 -56.18
C SER A 892 18.10 79.53 -57.52
N ASP A 893 17.54 80.18 -58.53
CA ASP A 893 17.88 80.06 -59.96
C ASP A 893 17.15 79.01 -60.82
N ASP A 894 16.19 79.56 -61.57
CA ASP A 894 16.10 79.51 -63.03
C ASP A 894 15.68 78.23 -63.78
N SER A 895 14.41 78.31 -64.22
CA SER A 895 13.98 78.29 -65.63
C SER A 895 14.07 77.01 -66.50
N ASN A 896 12.88 76.67 -67.02
CA ASN A 896 12.54 76.31 -68.41
C ASN A 896 12.80 74.90 -69.01
N THR A 897 11.75 74.48 -69.74
CA THR A 897 11.64 73.49 -70.85
C THR A 897 11.75 72.01 -70.46
N GLY A 898 10.95 71.05 -70.92
CA GLY A 898 9.90 70.97 -71.95
C GLY A 898 9.85 69.52 -72.49
N THR A 899 8.66 69.07 -72.92
CA THR A 899 8.39 67.98 -73.91
C THR A 899 8.13 66.50 -73.51
N LEU A 900 6.83 66.12 -73.69
CA LEU A 900 6.26 65.04 -74.54
C LEU A 900 6.35 63.53 -74.17
N GLY A 901 5.19 62.98 -73.77
CA GLY A 901 4.42 61.95 -74.53
C GLY A 901 4.78 60.45 -74.45
N PRO A 902 3.93 59.53 -74.97
CA PRO A 902 3.01 58.70 -74.15
C PRO A 902 2.92 57.18 -74.55
N GLU A 903 1.97 56.47 -73.90
CA GLU A 903 1.13 55.33 -74.37
C GLU A 903 1.30 53.88 -73.83
N ASN A 904 0.19 53.41 -73.22
CA ASN A 904 -0.57 52.13 -73.36
C ASN A 904 0.11 50.82 -73.80
N CYS A 905 -0.27 49.70 -73.13
CA CYS A 905 -1.08 48.63 -73.76
C CYS A 905 -1.61 47.59 -72.74
N SER A 906 -2.88 47.22 -72.89
CA SER A 906 -3.65 46.21 -72.16
C SER A 906 -3.38 44.78 -72.66
N THR A 907 -3.67 43.75 -71.85
CA THR A 907 -4.32 42.52 -72.36
C THR A 907 -5.08 41.76 -71.27
N MET A 908 -6.13 41.08 -71.72
CA MET A 908 -7.36 40.64 -71.07
C MET A 908 -7.41 39.10 -71.09
N LEU A 909 -8.02 38.45 -70.09
CA LEU A 909 -8.60 37.10 -70.25
C LEU A 909 -9.71 36.87 -69.19
N LEU A 910 -10.91 36.61 -69.71
CA LEU A 910 -12.19 36.35 -69.03
C LEU A 910 -12.42 34.85 -68.85
N ILE A 911 -13.01 34.43 -67.72
CA ILE A 911 -13.93 33.29 -67.61
C ILE A 911 -15.01 33.61 -66.55
N GLU A 912 -16.30 33.51 -66.91
CA GLU A 912 -17.50 33.73 -66.10
C GLU A 912 -17.83 32.58 -65.11
N PRO A 913 -18.62 32.82 -64.04
CA PRO A 913 -19.29 31.79 -63.24
C PRO A 913 -20.83 31.74 -63.48
N PRO A 914 -21.53 30.65 -63.12
CA PRO A 914 -22.97 30.53 -63.32
C PRO A 914 -23.81 31.16 -62.20
N ARG A 915 -25.02 31.59 -62.58
CA ARG A 915 -26.11 32.13 -61.75
C ARG A 915 -26.98 31.02 -61.14
N ASP A 916 -27.56 31.29 -59.96
CA ASP A 916 -29.03 31.35 -59.73
C ASP A 916 -29.35 31.63 -58.23
N SER A 917 -30.00 32.76 -57.92
CA SER A 917 -31.41 32.92 -57.44
C SER A 917 -31.66 32.48 -55.97
N SER A 918 -32.48 33.09 -55.10
CA SER A 918 -33.18 34.37 -54.99
C SER A 918 -33.95 34.37 -53.65
N SER A 919 -33.95 35.47 -52.87
CA SER A 919 -34.98 35.98 -51.91
C SER A 919 -34.24 36.76 -50.79
N GLY A 920 -34.31 38.08 -50.65
CA GLY A 920 -35.49 38.93 -50.41
C GLY A 920 -35.87 38.84 -48.93
N SER A 921 -35.93 39.86 -48.07
CA SER A 921 -35.97 41.33 -48.18
C SER A 921 -35.71 41.91 -46.78
N GLY A 922 -35.26 43.17 -46.69
CA GLY A 922 -34.89 43.85 -45.44
C GLY A 922 -36.07 44.45 -44.63
N PRO A 923 -35.85 45.55 -43.88
CA PRO A 923 -35.77 45.51 -42.42
C PRO A 923 -36.83 46.38 -41.72
N ARG A 924 -37.08 46.17 -40.42
CA ARG A 924 -37.74 47.19 -39.55
C ARG A 924 -37.17 47.25 -38.13
N LEU A 925 -36.86 48.49 -37.74
CA LEU A 925 -36.51 48.97 -36.41
C LEU A 925 -37.68 48.85 -35.42
N VAL A 926 -37.40 48.72 -34.10
CA VAL A 926 -37.47 49.82 -33.10
C VAL A 926 -37.15 49.30 -31.68
N ALA A 927 -36.17 49.99 -31.08
CA ALA A 927 -35.83 50.38 -29.69
C ALA A 927 -36.40 49.70 -28.41
N ASN A 928 -35.44 49.49 -27.47
CA ASN A 928 -35.38 49.89 -26.04
C ASN A 928 -36.55 49.49 -25.10
N THR A 929 -36.35 48.91 -23.92
CA THR A 929 -35.60 49.46 -22.77
C THR A 929 -35.59 48.48 -21.57
N HIS A 930 -34.49 48.50 -20.82
CA HIS A 930 -34.33 48.39 -19.35
C HIS A 930 -35.11 47.39 -18.47
N ALA A 931 -34.32 46.47 -17.90
CA ALA A 931 -33.93 46.38 -16.47
C ALA A 931 -34.92 45.94 -15.35
N ARG A 932 -34.30 45.17 -14.42
CA ARG A 932 -34.66 44.76 -13.03
C ARG A 932 -35.25 43.35 -12.93
N SER A 933 -34.52 42.37 -12.38
CA SER A 933 -34.06 42.18 -10.98
C SER A 933 -35.05 41.34 -10.15
N ALA A 934 -34.48 40.33 -9.51
CA ALA A 934 -34.92 39.62 -8.30
C ALA A 934 -35.99 38.50 -8.44
N SER A 935 -35.46 37.28 -8.42
CA SER A 935 -35.60 36.31 -7.31
C SER A 935 -36.97 35.77 -6.93
N ALA A 936 -36.99 34.43 -6.93
CA ALA A 936 -37.56 33.52 -5.94
C ALA A 936 -38.94 32.88 -6.18
N HIS A 937 -38.84 31.54 -6.30
CA HIS A 937 -39.62 30.49 -5.63
C HIS A 937 -40.91 29.92 -6.27
N ILE A 938 -40.82 28.59 -6.52
CA ILE A 938 -41.76 27.51 -6.13
C ILE A 938 -43.11 27.58 -6.87
N THR A 939 -43.49 26.69 -7.77
CA THR A 939 -43.84 25.24 -7.69
C THR A 939 -44.35 24.93 -9.11
N VAL A 940 -44.15 23.77 -9.74
CA VAL A 940 -44.52 22.38 -9.41
C VAL A 940 -43.54 21.46 -10.13
#